data_AF-A0A971QD03-F1
#
_entry.id   AF-A0A971QD03-F1
#
_cell.length_a   1.000
_cell.length_b   1.000
_cell.length_c   1.000
_cell.angle_alpha   90.00
_cell.angle_beta   90.00
_cell.angle_gamma   90.00
#
_symmetry.space_group_name_H-M   'P 1'
#
loop_
_entity.id
_entity.type
_entity.pdbx_description
1 polymer ?
#
loop_
_entity_poly.entity_id
_entity_poly.type
_entity_poly.pdbx_seq_one_letter_code
_entity_poly.pdbx_strand_id
1 'polypeptide(L)'
;MGIRADPGMIGGALLDKDEIMRQEIVGLVSRVDRYLAVGLRLAVCAVAAMVATSGSDARAAVYYSGGRGIVMERVAGEVLLELDGSRAEDAVLRDLAAEGFTSVEVISDLSKRFPYRRLFVNAADRATMQQVLGVAGVGTARPVYRLPGSSLSLIPTGQVMAKFPPGTSASAAHAMAAQYGARVSQAVNGLPQVYVLEPLDETSADAFEVAASLYQSGRVVYSHPTILMKDLLTWHQSPIEDPLFPLQWHLENTGQIPGAAAGADIKAVEAWQYTMGQNAIVGINDTAVQWRHDDLIDNYLIGFDFADNDADPSPALPYAVEGHGTSVAGLIAASPNTIGVRGVAPLSQITAARWGATLAVTDLDVAQSFIFHEISGAMIINNSWGLGGVILPTIPTADLFLPDVISDAIDQVAREGRGGRGVLVMFSAGNETLPISFGNVYATLPSVMAIGATLRNDLLTCYSNFGPEQSVVAPGGGFGNPRSMGGGLPLDSDCFEADMATVDIDESQFPIFDPVTGLPLPRPRGFNPPTRIVGGVEVPDPEIIDFPDTAYTRTFNGTSSACPVAAGVAALVFSISNTFTAEQVRNIVEHTADKITAPNETFDPVTGHNERYGHGRVNALRAVEAAAAGKTWPSPVTGVQAVSSASTGMLIWTNPANDVAGVVIARSSTGSLDWSPTDEVEYQVGQQVAPGVVIITNSIVERLDQNLASLPAGQYEYGIFVRNAYNCYSWGRRGSFTTAGSSTAPQASIVPSVTAGTAPLAVHFAGGAISTTEPDDLAYSWSFGDGYVSSDRITDHSYATPGEYFARLTVTNNRGESGYSVVRIVVTAPYNHPPQVSVQANPTSGQAPLPVLFQATGTDTDGQVVRYEWNFADGSPIVTGQVVQHVFLDPGVYAVQVTAVDDQGGTGKNGTSITVTVPSTTAAETDPEDLLIGSPLCAAGLGPAILAAATGLLMLRLVRRKR
;
A
#
# COMPACT_ATOMS: atom_id res chain seq x y z
N MET A 1 49.77 -61.82 -18.33
CA MET A 1 50.28 -61.24 -19.58
C MET A 1 50.37 -59.74 -19.37
N GLY A 2 51.50 -59.12 -19.73
CA GLY A 2 51.85 -57.71 -19.44
C GLY A 2 50.94 -56.68 -20.15
N ILE A 3 51.15 -55.37 -20.03
CA ILE A 3 52.42 -54.63 -20.02
C ILE A 3 52.21 -53.22 -19.40
N ARG A 4 53.20 -52.79 -18.59
CA ARG A 4 53.83 -51.46 -18.36
C ARG A 4 53.06 -50.16 -18.73
N ALA A 5 53.17 -49.05 -18.00
CA ALA A 5 54.41 -48.43 -17.52
C ALA A 5 54.22 -47.42 -16.36
N ASP A 6 55.19 -47.45 -15.44
CA ASP A 6 55.62 -46.40 -14.51
C ASP A 6 56.77 -45.61 -15.21
N PRO A 7 57.11 -44.34 -14.89
CA PRO A 7 57.74 -43.96 -13.60
C PRO A 7 57.42 -42.51 -13.12
N GLY A 8 57.65 -42.03 -11.89
CA GLY A 8 58.65 -42.38 -10.88
C GLY A 8 59.81 -41.37 -10.90
N MET A 9 59.88 -40.46 -9.90
CA MET A 9 61.07 -39.89 -9.21
C MET A 9 60.72 -38.56 -8.52
N ILE A 10 60.64 -38.43 -7.19
CA ILE A 10 61.59 -38.65 -6.08
C ILE A 10 62.35 -37.37 -5.69
N GLY A 11 62.26 -37.04 -4.40
CA GLY A 11 63.03 -36.06 -3.64
C GLY A 11 62.07 -35.25 -2.76
N GLY A 12 61.91 -35.43 -1.45
CA GLY A 12 62.78 -35.97 -0.43
C GLY A 12 63.02 -34.87 0.60
N ALA A 13 62.42 -34.94 1.79
CA ALA A 13 62.91 -34.26 2.99
C ALA A 13 62.18 -34.72 4.26
N LEU A 14 62.99 -35.25 5.18
CA LEU A 14 62.95 -35.13 6.64
C LEU A 14 61.61 -35.18 7.40
N LEU A 15 61.51 -36.24 8.19
CA LEU A 15 60.72 -36.39 9.40
C LEU A 15 60.90 -35.19 10.36
N ASP A 16 59.82 -34.48 10.61
CA ASP A 16 59.68 -33.60 11.76
C ASP A 16 59.10 -34.40 12.94
N LYS A 17 59.75 -34.32 14.10
CA LYS A 17 59.41 -35.11 15.30
C LYS A 17 58.17 -34.59 16.04
N ASP A 18 57.58 -33.50 15.58
CA ASP A 18 56.41 -32.87 16.21
C ASP A 18 55.05 -33.46 15.77
N GLU A 19 55.01 -34.21 14.66
CA GLU A 19 53.75 -34.76 14.14
C GLU A 19 53.35 -36.10 14.79
N ILE A 20 54.33 -36.84 15.34
CA ILE A 20 54.07 -38.06 16.14
C ILE A 20 53.65 -37.69 17.58
N MET A 21 54.10 -36.55 18.11
CA MET A 21 53.69 -36.10 19.46
C MET A 21 52.27 -35.49 19.46
N ARG A 22 51.80 -34.95 18.32
CA ARG A 22 50.43 -34.40 18.21
C ARG A 22 49.33 -35.48 18.09
N GLN A 23 49.61 -36.67 17.56
CA GLN A 23 48.59 -37.73 17.49
C GLN A 23 48.38 -38.49 18.83
N GLU A 24 49.36 -38.52 19.73
CA GLU A 24 49.18 -39.11 21.07
C GLU A 24 48.53 -38.15 22.10
N ILE A 25 48.69 -36.83 21.93
CA ILE A 25 48.06 -35.83 22.82
C ILE A 25 46.55 -35.66 22.53
N VAL A 26 46.12 -35.80 21.26
CA VAL A 26 44.69 -35.76 20.89
C VAL A 26 43.94 -37.03 21.32
N GLY A 27 44.64 -38.16 21.47
CA GLY A 27 44.08 -39.40 22.03
C GLY A 27 43.91 -39.41 23.55
N LEU A 28 44.71 -38.61 24.28
CA LEU A 28 44.68 -38.56 25.75
C LEU A 28 43.61 -37.59 26.29
N VAL A 29 43.38 -36.46 25.60
CA VAL A 29 42.36 -35.47 25.98
C VAL A 29 40.94 -36.02 25.76
N SER A 30 40.72 -36.92 24.79
CA SER A 30 39.42 -37.56 24.57
C SER A 30 39.08 -38.73 25.54
N ARG A 31 39.96 -39.06 26.49
CA ARG A 31 39.72 -40.08 27.54
C ARG A 31 39.59 -39.51 28.95
N VAL A 32 40.03 -38.27 29.20
CA VAL A 32 39.90 -37.63 30.53
C VAL A 32 38.49 -37.07 30.75
N ASP A 33 37.80 -36.60 29.70
CA ASP A 33 36.40 -36.13 29.82
C ASP A 33 35.38 -37.26 30.02
N ARG A 34 35.74 -38.52 29.70
CA ARG A 34 34.86 -39.69 29.93
C ARG A 34 34.91 -40.24 31.35
N TYR A 35 35.90 -39.87 32.17
CA TYR A 35 35.96 -40.28 33.59
C TYR A 35 35.43 -39.21 34.57
N LEU A 36 35.43 -37.92 34.20
CA LEU A 36 34.73 -36.88 34.97
C LEU A 36 33.20 -36.96 34.84
N ALA A 37 32.68 -37.53 33.74
CA ALA A 37 31.24 -37.68 33.52
C ALA A 37 30.59 -38.89 34.24
N VAL A 38 31.38 -39.81 34.82
CA VAL A 38 30.87 -40.98 35.57
C VAL A 38 30.99 -40.79 37.09
N GLY A 39 31.98 -40.01 37.56
CA GLY A 39 32.13 -39.68 38.99
C GLY A 39 31.08 -38.70 39.52
N LEU A 40 30.56 -37.80 38.69
CA LEU A 40 29.58 -36.79 39.11
C LEU A 40 28.12 -37.31 39.10
N ARG A 41 27.86 -38.48 38.52
CA ARG A 41 26.53 -39.11 38.49
C ARG A 41 26.23 -40.03 39.69
N LEU A 42 27.24 -40.37 40.52
CA LEU A 42 27.05 -41.14 41.75
C LEU A 42 26.97 -40.27 43.02
N ALA A 43 27.33 -38.98 42.95
CA ALA A 43 27.24 -38.06 44.09
C ALA A 43 25.89 -37.32 44.20
N VAL A 44 25.04 -37.35 43.16
CA VAL A 44 23.73 -36.65 43.15
C VAL A 44 22.57 -37.57 43.57
N CYS A 45 22.75 -38.90 43.61
CA CYS A 45 21.72 -39.82 44.11
C CYS A 45 21.75 -40.05 45.63
N ALA A 46 22.72 -39.49 46.38
CA ALA A 46 22.81 -39.65 47.83
C ALA A 46 22.27 -38.45 48.63
N VAL A 47 21.89 -37.35 47.98
CA VAL A 47 21.29 -36.17 48.65
C VAL A 47 19.76 -36.11 48.50
N ALA A 48 19.19 -36.86 47.55
CA ALA A 48 17.73 -36.95 47.35
C ALA A 48 17.01 -37.93 48.30
N ALA A 49 17.73 -38.65 49.17
CA ALA A 49 17.15 -39.63 50.10
C ALA A 49 17.18 -39.20 51.59
N MET A 50 17.53 -37.93 51.89
CA MET A 50 17.51 -37.38 53.26
C MET A 50 16.59 -36.16 53.43
N VAL A 51 15.51 -36.07 52.65
CA VAL A 51 14.36 -35.19 52.96
C VAL A 51 13.08 -35.97 52.71
N ALA A 52 12.89 -37.03 53.50
CA ALA A 52 11.67 -37.80 53.50
C ALA A 52 11.29 -38.20 54.93
N THR A 53 11.30 -37.24 55.87
CA THR A 53 10.55 -37.30 57.13
C THR A 53 10.51 -35.91 57.79
N SER A 54 9.66 -35.00 57.30
CA SER A 54 9.06 -33.95 58.12
C SER A 54 7.92 -33.26 57.37
N GLY A 55 6.72 -33.26 57.97
CA GLY A 55 5.65 -32.28 57.72
C GLY A 55 5.03 -32.22 56.32
N SER A 56 3.87 -32.85 56.18
CA SER A 56 2.89 -32.54 55.13
C SER A 56 2.54 -31.05 55.09
N ASP A 57 2.95 -30.33 54.04
CA ASP A 57 2.16 -29.24 53.40
C ASP A 57 2.85 -28.48 52.23
N ALA A 58 4.01 -28.92 51.72
CA ALA A 58 4.59 -28.32 50.51
C ALA A 58 5.19 -29.36 49.56
N ARG A 59 4.38 -29.90 48.64
CA ARG A 59 4.92 -30.48 47.41
C ARG A 59 5.26 -29.31 46.47
N ALA A 60 6.45 -29.33 45.89
CA ALA A 60 6.90 -28.25 45.02
C ALA A 60 6.14 -28.29 43.68
N ALA A 61 5.67 -27.14 43.17
CA ALA A 61 5.05 -27.07 41.86
C ALA A 61 6.11 -27.30 40.77
N VAL A 62 5.96 -28.33 39.94
CA VAL A 62 6.96 -28.70 38.93
C VAL A 62 6.39 -28.56 37.52
N TYR A 63 7.03 -27.74 36.70
CA TYR A 63 6.74 -27.58 35.28
C TYR A 63 7.64 -28.48 34.44
N TYR A 64 7.07 -29.37 33.62
CA TYR A 64 7.86 -30.27 32.79
C TYR A 64 8.03 -29.73 31.37
N SER A 65 9.29 -29.54 30.94
CA SER A 65 9.65 -29.11 29.60
C SER A 65 10.88 -29.85 29.09
N GLY A 66 10.87 -30.30 27.83
CA GLY A 66 12.03 -30.92 27.18
C GLY A 66 12.62 -32.14 27.91
N GLY A 67 11.81 -32.91 28.66
CA GLY A 67 12.32 -34.05 29.44
C GLY A 67 12.80 -33.71 30.85
N ARG A 68 12.70 -32.44 31.29
CA ARG A 68 13.20 -31.97 32.59
C ARG A 68 12.06 -31.36 33.42
N GLY A 69 12.06 -31.62 34.73
CA GLY A 69 11.18 -30.95 35.68
C GLY A 69 11.83 -29.69 36.21
N ILE A 70 11.18 -28.55 36.01
CA ILE A 70 11.58 -27.24 36.52
C ILE A 70 10.74 -26.96 37.77
N VAL A 71 11.38 -26.83 38.92
CA VAL A 71 10.69 -26.47 40.17
C VAL A 71 10.34 -24.99 40.10
N MET A 72 9.08 -24.65 40.29
CA MET A 72 8.59 -23.27 40.27
C MET A 72 8.65 -22.67 41.68
N GLU A 73 9.05 -21.40 41.77
CA GLU A 73 9.06 -20.65 43.02
C GLU A 73 7.69 -20.01 43.22
N ARG A 74 7.05 -20.24 44.37
CA ARG A 74 5.80 -19.57 44.72
C ARG A 74 6.11 -18.14 45.18
N VAL A 75 5.39 -17.16 44.64
CA VAL A 75 5.47 -15.77 45.12
C VAL A 75 4.85 -15.70 46.51
N ALA A 76 5.68 -15.40 47.51
CA ALA A 76 5.21 -15.24 48.87
C ALA A 76 4.32 -14.00 48.98
N GLY A 77 3.11 -14.19 49.52
CA GLY A 77 2.21 -13.11 49.90
C GLY A 77 1.35 -12.49 48.80
N GLU A 78 1.24 -13.13 47.63
CA GLU A 78 0.37 -12.67 46.53
C GLU A 78 -0.57 -13.78 46.06
N VAL A 79 -1.86 -13.46 45.98
CA VAL A 79 -2.93 -14.32 45.48
C VAL A 79 -3.74 -13.56 44.45
N LEU A 80 -4.15 -14.22 43.37
CA LEU A 80 -5.13 -13.67 42.43
C LEU A 80 -6.47 -14.32 42.65
N LEU A 81 -7.52 -13.50 42.76
CA LEU A 81 -8.89 -13.99 42.89
C LEU A 81 -9.75 -13.51 41.72
N GLU A 82 -10.75 -14.31 41.36
CA GLU A 82 -11.76 -14.00 40.37
C GLU A 82 -13.12 -13.98 41.08
N LEU A 83 -13.95 -12.98 40.77
CA LEU A 83 -15.30 -12.88 41.34
C LEU A 83 -16.27 -13.71 40.48
N ASP A 84 -17.20 -14.43 41.11
CA ASP A 84 -18.17 -15.29 40.41
C ASP A 84 -19.35 -14.51 39.78
N GLY A 85 -19.44 -13.20 40.06
CA GLY A 85 -20.51 -12.32 39.58
C GLY A 85 -21.87 -12.50 40.29
N SER A 86 -21.95 -13.37 41.30
CA SER A 86 -23.19 -13.63 42.06
C SER A 86 -23.59 -12.47 42.99
N ARG A 87 -22.65 -11.57 43.30
CA ARG A 87 -22.83 -10.43 44.19
C ARG A 87 -22.15 -9.18 43.64
N ALA A 88 -22.64 -8.01 44.05
CA ALA A 88 -21.99 -6.73 43.74
C ALA A 88 -20.57 -6.69 44.32
N GLU A 89 -19.59 -6.28 43.52
CA GLU A 89 -18.17 -6.29 43.84
C GLU A 89 -17.86 -5.60 45.18
N ASP A 90 -18.41 -4.41 45.42
CA ASP A 90 -18.21 -3.68 46.67
C ASP A 90 -18.64 -4.46 47.92
N ALA A 91 -19.64 -5.35 47.79
CA ALA A 91 -20.07 -6.21 48.89
C ALA A 91 -19.06 -7.34 49.15
N VAL A 92 -18.52 -7.93 48.09
CA VAL A 92 -17.50 -8.98 48.20
C VAL A 92 -16.20 -8.41 48.78
N LEU A 93 -15.79 -7.21 48.35
CA LEU A 93 -14.61 -6.53 48.86
C LEU A 93 -14.75 -6.14 50.35
N ARG A 94 -15.94 -5.74 50.80
CA ARG A 94 -16.20 -5.49 52.23
C ARG A 94 -16.10 -6.77 53.07
N ASP A 95 -16.62 -7.89 52.56
CA ASP A 95 -16.57 -9.17 53.27
C ASP A 95 -15.13 -9.74 53.31
N LEU A 96 -14.37 -9.58 52.22
CA LEU A 96 -12.91 -9.86 52.21
C LEU A 96 -12.19 -9.01 53.26
N ALA A 97 -12.47 -7.71 53.34
CA ALA A 97 -11.88 -6.84 54.35
C ALA A 97 -12.26 -7.23 55.79
N ALA A 98 -13.49 -7.72 56.01
CA ALA A 98 -13.94 -8.23 57.32
C ALA A 98 -13.21 -9.51 57.74
N GLU A 99 -12.82 -10.35 56.79
CA GLU A 99 -11.95 -11.53 57.00
C GLU A 99 -10.46 -11.19 57.15
N GLY A 100 -10.11 -9.90 57.14
CA GLY A 100 -8.75 -9.39 57.30
C GLY A 100 -7.98 -9.17 55.99
N PHE A 101 -8.63 -9.34 54.84
CA PHE A 101 -8.05 -9.13 53.51
C PHE A 101 -8.33 -7.71 52.99
N THR A 102 -7.64 -6.71 53.56
CA THR A 102 -7.91 -5.29 53.29
C THR A 102 -7.23 -4.72 52.04
N SER A 103 -6.35 -5.48 51.40
CA SER A 103 -5.49 -5.03 50.29
C SER A 103 -5.80 -5.79 49.00
N VAL A 104 -6.92 -5.42 48.38
CA VAL A 104 -7.38 -5.96 47.09
C VAL A 104 -7.25 -4.88 46.01
N GLU A 105 -6.49 -5.16 44.95
CA GLU A 105 -6.25 -4.27 43.81
C GLU A 105 -6.89 -4.81 42.53
N VAL A 106 -7.44 -3.91 41.71
CA VAL A 106 -7.91 -4.24 40.35
C VAL A 106 -6.72 -4.25 39.41
N ILE A 107 -6.58 -5.31 38.60
CA ILE A 107 -5.59 -5.34 37.52
C ILE A 107 -6.23 -4.73 36.27
N SER A 108 -5.92 -3.48 35.98
CA SER A 108 -6.50 -2.68 34.88
C SER A 108 -6.35 -3.36 33.52
N ASP A 109 -5.20 -4.01 33.26
CA ASP A 109 -4.77 -4.39 31.91
C ASP A 109 -5.31 -5.76 31.46
N LEU A 110 -5.79 -6.60 32.39
CA LEU A 110 -6.38 -7.92 32.10
C LEU A 110 -7.92 -7.88 32.09
N SER A 111 -8.51 -6.79 32.59
CA SER A 111 -9.92 -6.68 33.01
C SER A 111 -10.97 -6.98 31.93
N LYS A 112 -10.66 -6.82 30.64
CA LYS A 112 -11.62 -7.08 29.54
C LYS A 112 -11.75 -8.57 29.16
N ARG A 113 -10.72 -9.39 29.39
CA ARG A 113 -10.71 -10.83 29.02
C ARG A 113 -10.63 -11.75 30.24
N PHE A 114 -10.03 -11.30 31.34
CA PHE A 114 -9.90 -12.05 32.58
C PHE A 114 -10.07 -11.12 33.80
N PRO A 115 -11.22 -11.14 34.51
CA PRO A 115 -11.55 -10.15 35.53
C PRO A 115 -10.90 -10.43 36.90
N TYR A 116 -9.59 -10.67 36.94
CA TYR A 116 -8.86 -10.95 38.18
C TYR A 116 -8.70 -9.72 39.08
N ARG A 117 -8.53 -9.97 40.38
CA ARG A 117 -8.12 -9.03 41.42
C ARG A 117 -6.89 -9.57 42.13
N ARG A 118 -5.97 -8.68 42.46
CA ARG A 118 -4.77 -9.01 43.23
C ARG A 118 -5.07 -8.83 44.71
N LEU A 119 -4.79 -9.86 45.49
CA LEU A 119 -4.92 -9.85 46.94
C LEU A 119 -3.55 -10.10 47.56
N PHE A 120 -3.10 -9.17 48.40
CA PHE A 120 -1.91 -9.40 49.22
C PHE A 120 -2.28 -10.15 50.50
N VAL A 121 -1.51 -11.18 50.81
CA VAL A 121 -1.70 -12.05 51.97
C VAL A 121 -0.39 -12.23 52.73
N ASN A 122 -0.45 -12.64 54.00
CA ASN A 122 0.78 -12.92 54.76
C ASN A 122 1.48 -14.21 54.30
N ALA A 123 0.70 -15.20 53.84
CA ALA A 123 1.18 -16.43 53.23
C ALA A 123 0.21 -16.89 52.14
N ALA A 124 0.72 -17.23 50.95
CA ALA A 124 -0.11 -17.77 49.86
C ALA A 124 -0.23 -19.30 49.98
N ASP A 125 -0.63 -19.78 51.17
CA ASP A 125 -0.76 -21.19 51.53
C ASP A 125 -2.19 -21.71 51.38
N ARG A 126 -2.38 -23.03 51.49
CA ARG A 126 -3.69 -23.67 51.28
C ARG A 126 -4.77 -23.16 52.24
N ALA A 127 -4.41 -22.91 53.49
CA ALA A 127 -5.36 -22.42 54.49
C ALA A 127 -5.86 -21.01 54.13
N THR A 128 -4.96 -20.13 53.71
CA THR A 128 -5.29 -18.78 53.26
C THR A 128 -6.15 -18.81 51.99
N MET A 129 -5.82 -19.68 51.03
CA MET A 129 -6.63 -19.86 49.82
C MET A 129 -8.07 -20.31 50.14
N GLN A 130 -8.24 -21.25 51.09
CA GLN A 130 -9.55 -21.71 51.52
C GLN A 130 -10.34 -20.62 52.26
N GLN A 131 -9.67 -19.79 53.06
CA GLN A 131 -10.31 -18.67 53.72
C GLN A 131 -10.81 -17.64 52.70
N VAL A 132 -10.01 -17.32 51.67
CA VAL A 132 -10.41 -16.41 50.58
C VAL A 132 -11.58 -16.97 49.77
N LEU A 133 -11.54 -18.26 49.40
CA LEU A 133 -12.64 -18.95 48.71
C LEU A 133 -13.91 -19.08 49.57
N GLY A 134 -13.78 -19.00 50.90
CA GLY A 134 -14.91 -19.03 51.82
C GLY A 134 -15.76 -17.76 51.79
N VAL A 135 -15.26 -16.66 51.21
CA VAL A 135 -16.01 -15.40 51.07
C VAL A 135 -16.99 -15.50 49.91
N ALA A 136 -18.29 -15.39 50.23
CA ALA A 136 -19.35 -15.46 49.23
C ALA A 136 -19.18 -14.39 48.13
N GLY A 137 -19.11 -14.82 46.87
CA GLY A 137 -18.86 -13.96 45.71
C GLY A 137 -17.44 -14.08 45.14
N VAL A 138 -16.54 -14.79 45.82
CA VAL A 138 -15.23 -15.19 45.27
C VAL A 138 -15.39 -16.52 44.54
N GLY A 139 -15.18 -16.50 43.22
CA GLY A 139 -15.29 -17.69 42.37
C GLY A 139 -14.02 -18.52 42.32
N THR A 140 -12.86 -17.89 42.15
CA THR A 140 -11.56 -18.58 42.20
C THR A 140 -10.55 -17.80 43.01
N ALA A 141 -9.56 -18.51 43.56
CA ALA A 141 -8.39 -17.93 44.18
C ALA A 141 -7.18 -18.79 43.80
N ARG A 142 -6.09 -18.17 43.32
CA ARG A 142 -4.91 -18.87 42.82
C ARG A 142 -3.59 -18.24 43.28
N PRO A 143 -2.58 -19.06 43.63
CA PRO A 143 -1.25 -18.57 43.92
C PRO A 143 -0.51 -18.14 42.65
N VAL A 144 0.41 -17.18 42.80
CA VAL A 144 1.32 -16.73 41.74
C VAL A 144 2.66 -17.46 41.85
N TYR A 145 3.24 -17.85 40.72
CA TYR A 145 4.54 -18.53 40.64
C TYR A 145 5.55 -17.75 39.79
N ARG A 146 6.83 -18.09 39.92
CA ARG A 146 7.94 -17.61 39.08
C ARG A 146 8.85 -18.77 38.69
N LEU A 147 9.55 -18.62 37.58
CA LEU A 147 10.68 -19.50 37.27
C LEU A 147 11.84 -19.15 38.22
N PRO A 148 12.65 -20.14 38.65
CA PRO A 148 13.83 -19.88 39.45
C PRO A 148 14.75 -18.86 38.77
N GLY A 149 15.09 -17.78 39.48
CA GLY A 149 15.92 -16.70 38.95
C GLY A 149 15.22 -15.75 37.97
N SER A 150 13.89 -15.80 37.84
CA SER A 150 13.10 -14.91 36.98
C SER A 150 12.15 -14.01 37.78
N SER A 151 11.94 -12.79 37.28
CA SER A 151 10.87 -11.91 37.75
C SER A 151 9.50 -12.23 37.16
N LEU A 152 9.44 -13.07 36.10
CA LEU A 152 8.23 -13.38 35.34
C LEU A 152 7.17 -14.05 36.22
N SER A 153 6.03 -13.37 36.38
CA SER A 153 4.90 -13.86 37.15
C SER A 153 4.00 -14.77 36.29
N LEU A 154 3.85 -16.00 36.75
CA LEU A 154 3.17 -17.10 36.10
C LEU A 154 1.96 -17.51 36.94
N ILE A 155 0.78 -17.46 36.35
CA ILE A 155 -0.49 -17.67 37.03
C ILE A 155 -1.17 -18.87 36.37
N PRO A 156 -1.30 -20.03 37.03
CA PRO A 156 -2.01 -21.16 36.43
C PRO A 156 -3.50 -20.82 36.21
N THR A 157 -4.06 -21.22 35.08
CA THR A 157 -5.51 -21.04 34.80
C THR A 157 -6.38 -22.11 35.46
N GLY A 158 -5.79 -23.08 36.14
CA GLY A 158 -6.46 -24.28 36.62
C GLY A 158 -6.68 -25.34 35.55
N GLN A 159 -6.44 -25.07 34.27
CA GLN A 159 -6.50 -26.07 33.20
C GLN A 159 -5.14 -26.72 32.96
N VAL A 160 -5.14 -27.91 32.36
CA VAL A 160 -3.95 -28.66 31.94
C VAL A 160 -4.00 -28.90 30.45
N MET A 161 -2.91 -28.62 29.74
CA MET A 161 -2.76 -29.01 28.35
C MET A 161 -1.97 -30.31 28.28
N ALA A 162 -2.43 -31.28 27.49
CA ALA A 162 -1.75 -32.55 27.30
C ALA A 162 -1.79 -33.02 25.85
N LYS A 163 -0.66 -33.52 25.34
CA LYS A 163 -0.56 -34.19 24.05
C LYS A 163 -0.39 -35.68 24.22
N PHE A 164 -1.26 -36.46 23.59
CA PHE A 164 -1.20 -37.91 23.60
C PHE A 164 -0.42 -38.44 22.38
N PRO A 165 0.18 -39.64 22.46
CA PRO A 165 0.93 -40.23 21.35
C PRO A 165 0.08 -40.44 20.08
N PRO A 166 0.68 -40.33 18.87
CA PRO A 166 0.05 -40.69 17.59
C PRO A 166 -0.74 -42.00 17.64
N GLY A 167 -2.01 -41.97 17.21
CA GLY A 167 -2.92 -43.13 17.21
C GLY A 167 -3.78 -43.32 18.47
N THR A 168 -3.53 -42.60 19.56
CA THR A 168 -4.46 -42.53 20.72
C THR A 168 -5.83 -42.01 20.30
N SER A 169 -6.89 -42.80 20.50
CA SER A 169 -8.28 -42.41 20.25
C SER A 169 -8.78 -41.39 21.29
N ALA A 170 -9.82 -40.63 20.95
CA ALA A 170 -10.45 -39.70 21.89
C ALA A 170 -10.95 -40.41 23.16
N SER A 171 -11.58 -41.58 23.03
CA SER A 171 -12.03 -42.37 24.19
C SER A 171 -10.89 -42.80 25.11
N ALA A 172 -9.73 -43.16 24.55
CA ALA A 172 -8.55 -43.53 25.31
C ALA A 172 -7.93 -42.32 26.02
N ALA A 173 -7.90 -41.16 25.37
CA ALA A 173 -7.46 -39.90 25.99
C ALA A 173 -8.38 -39.48 27.16
N HIS A 174 -9.70 -39.60 26.98
CA HIS A 174 -10.68 -39.30 28.04
C HIS A 174 -10.55 -40.25 29.24
N ALA A 175 -10.43 -41.56 29.00
CA ALA A 175 -10.22 -42.53 30.06
C ALA A 175 -8.90 -42.30 30.82
N MET A 176 -7.84 -41.91 30.11
CA MET A 176 -6.56 -41.55 30.72
C MET A 176 -6.68 -40.31 31.60
N ALA A 177 -7.26 -39.23 31.07
CA ALA A 177 -7.43 -38.00 31.84
C ALA A 177 -8.18 -38.28 33.15
N ALA A 178 -9.26 -39.07 33.08
CA ALA A 178 -10.06 -39.45 34.24
C ALA A 178 -9.25 -40.26 35.27
N GLN A 179 -8.36 -41.15 34.82
CA GLN A 179 -7.48 -41.92 35.70
C GLN A 179 -6.55 -41.03 36.53
N TYR A 180 -6.15 -39.87 36.00
CA TYR A 180 -5.27 -38.91 36.67
C TYR A 180 -6.02 -37.69 37.22
N GLY A 181 -7.32 -37.83 37.49
CA GLY A 181 -8.09 -36.81 38.20
C GLY A 181 -8.48 -35.59 37.36
N ALA A 182 -8.54 -35.73 36.03
CA ALA A 182 -8.97 -34.68 35.12
C ALA A 182 -10.06 -35.15 34.14
N ARG A 183 -10.86 -34.24 33.63
CA ARG A 183 -11.76 -34.48 32.49
C ARG A 183 -11.25 -33.75 31.26
N VAL A 184 -11.42 -34.32 30.08
CA VAL A 184 -11.18 -33.61 28.82
C VAL A 184 -12.27 -32.56 28.66
N SER A 185 -11.88 -31.29 28.57
CA SER A 185 -12.78 -30.16 28.33
C SER A 185 -12.96 -29.93 26.83
N GLN A 186 -11.86 -29.88 26.08
CA GLN A 186 -11.89 -29.68 24.63
C GLN A 186 -10.63 -30.24 23.94
N ALA A 187 -10.75 -30.58 22.66
CA ALA A 187 -9.60 -30.81 21.78
C ALA A 187 -9.08 -29.48 21.23
N VAL A 188 -7.77 -29.35 21.04
CA VAL A 188 -7.17 -28.14 20.46
C VAL A 188 -7.25 -28.20 18.93
N ASN A 189 -7.98 -27.27 18.33
CA ASN A 189 -8.17 -27.23 16.88
C ASN A 189 -6.82 -27.06 16.15
N GLY A 190 -6.62 -27.79 15.05
CA GLY A 190 -5.38 -27.78 14.28
C GLY A 190 -4.20 -28.56 14.89
N LEU A 191 -4.31 -29.05 16.13
CA LEU A 191 -3.27 -29.85 16.78
C LEU A 191 -3.79 -31.26 17.10
N PRO A 192 -3.40 -32.29 16.31
CA PRO A 192 -3.90 -33.64 16.54
C PRO A 192 -3.48 -34.16 17.92
N GLN A 193 -4.47 -34.69 18.66
CA GLN A 193 -4.32 -35.34 19.97
C GLN A 193 -3.80 -34.45 21.09
N VAL A 194 -3.96 -33.14 20.94
CA VAL A 194 -3.76 -32.17 22.01
C VAL A 194 -5.12 -31.83 22.60
N TYR A 195 -5.23 -31.94 23.92
CA TYR A 195 -6.46 -31.68 24.65
C TYR A 195 -6.21 -30.70 25.80
N VAL A 196 -7.22 -29.88 26.07
CA VAL A 196 -7.36 -29.12 27.31
C VAL A 196 -8.14 -29.97 28.30
N LEU A 197 -7.56 -30.14 29.49
CA LEU A 197 -8.08 -30.93 30.59
C LEU A 197 -8.43 -30.01 31.76
N GLU A 198 -9.49 -30.37 32.48
CA GLU A 198 -9.92 -29.71 33.71
C GLU A 198 -9.75 -30.69 34.88
N PRO A 199 -8.99 -30.32 35.92
CA PRO A 199 -8.95 -31.08 37.17
C PRO A 199 -10.35 -31.24 37.79
N LEU A 200 -10.58 -32.35 38.49
CA LEU A 200 -11.89 -32.68 39.08
C LEU A 200 -12.14 -32.05 40.47
N ASP A 201 -11.12 -31.46 41.12
CA ASP A 201 -11.22 -30.80 42.43
C ASP A 201 -10.69 -29.36 42.34
N GLU A 202 -11.55 -28.38 42.63
CA GLU A 202 -11.26 -26.94 42.51
C GLU A 202 -10.47 -26.36 43.71
N THR A 203 -10.29 -27.12 44.79
CA THR A 203 -9.68 -26.63 46.05
C THR A 203 -8.24 -27.07 46.30
N SER A 204 -7.57 -27.66 45.30
CA SER A 204 -6.17 -28.08 45.40
C SER A 204 -5.34 -27.41 44.31
N ALA A 205 -4.09 -27.10 44.64
CA ALA A 205 -3.23 -26.18 43.90
C ALA A 205 -2.71 -26.70 42.54
N ASP A 206 -3.36 -27.68 41.89
CA ASP A 206 -2.53 -28.69 41.26
C ASP A 206 -2.90 -29.12 39.85
N ALA A 207 -3.23 -28.13 39.01
CA ALA A 207 -2.96 -28.24 37.57
C ALA A 207 -1.48 -28.62 37.32
N PHE A 208 -0.56 -28.21 38.20
CA PHE A 208 0.83 -28.66 38.20
C PHE A 208 0.99 -30.15 38.54
N GLU A 209 0.37 -30.71 39.59
CA GLU A 209 0.45 -32.14 39.94
C GLU A 209 -0.31 -33.01 38.95
N VAL A 210 -1.48 -32.57 38.45
CA VAL A 210 -2.21 -33.32 37.41
C VAL A 210 -1.35 -33.38 36.16
N ALA A 211 -0.77 -32.26 35.73
CA ALA A 211 0.16 -32.23 34.60
C ALA A 211 1.42 -33.07 34.85
N ALA A 212 2.01 -32.95 36.04
CA ALA A 212 3.20 -33.71 36.44
C ALA A 212 2.91 -35.21 36.49
N SER A 213 1.78 -35.62 37.05
CA SER A 213 1.38 -37.03 37.16
C SER A 213 1.08 -37.62 35.79
N LEU A 214 0.38 -36.86 34.92
CA LEU A 214 0.16 -37.25 33.53
C LEU A 214 1.48 -37.40 32.79
N TYR A 215 2.39 -36.42 32.92
CA TYR A 215 3.70 -36.46 32.27
C TYR A 215 4.57 -37.63 32.77
N GLN A 216 4.68 -37.80 34.09
CA GLN A 216 5.45 -38.86 34.74
C GLN A 216 4.92 -40.26 34.45
N SER A 217 3.64 -40.39 34.06
CA SER A 217 3.10 -41.67 33.60
C SER A 217 3.82 -42.23 32.37
N GLY A 218 4.50 -41.37 31.59
CA GLY A 218 5.13 -41.73 30.31
C GLY A 218 4.12 -42.03 29.19
N ARG A 219 2.82 -41.78 29.42
CA ARG A 219 1.73 -42.09 28.47
C ARG A 219 1.27 -40.86 27.67
N VAL A 220 1.87 -39.71 27.91
CA VAL A 220 1.66 -38.46 27.17
C VAL A 220 3.00 -37.96 26.63
N VAL A 221 2.97 -37.25 25.50
CA VAL A 221 4.16 -36.63 24.88
C VAL A 221 4.60 -35.42 25.70
N TYR A 222 3.63 -34.61 26.13
CA TYR A 222 3.82 -33.54 27.08
C TYR A 222 2.54 -33.35 27.89
N SER A 223 2.68 -32.82 29.11
CA SER A 223 1.58 -32.26 29.86
C SER A 223 2.10 -31.12 30.74
N HIS A 224 1.42 -29.99 30.70
CA HIS A 224 1.75 -28.81 31.50
C HIS A 224 0.46 -28.08 31.88
N PRO A 225 0.42 -27.35 33.01
CA PRO A 225 -0.68 -26.44 33.27
C PRO A 225 -0.76 -25.39 32.16
N THR A 226 -1.96 -24.92 31.88
CA THR A 226 -2.16 -23.69 31.12
C THR A 226 -1.87 -22.52 32.05
N ILE A 227 -1.05 -21.58 31.60
CA ILE A 227 -0.53 -20.49 32.41
C ILE A 227 -0.89 -19.16 31.75
N LEU A 228 -1.42 -18.24 32.54
CA LEU A 228 -1.46 -16.82 32.24
C LEU A 228 -0.11 -16.23 32.62
N MET A 229 0.54 -15.62 31.65
CA MET A 229 1.83 -14.99 31.84
C MET A 229 1.56 -13.49 31.97
N LYS A 230 1.69 -12.97 33.19
CA LYS A 230 1.38 -11.58 33.53
C LYS A 230 2.25 -10.61 32.71
N ASP A 231 3.53 -10.95 32.54
CA ASP A 231 4.54 -10.05 31.95
C ASP A 231 4.86 -10.36 30.49
N LEU A 232 3.97 -11.10 29.79
CA LEU A 232 4.06 -11.32 28.33
C LEU A 232 3.11 -10.43 27.53
N LEU A 233 2.20 -9.72 28.21
CA LEU A 233 1.28 -8.74 27.60
C LEU A 233 1.59 -7.31 28.03
N THR A 234 2.35 -7.12 29.10
CA THR A 234 3.17 -5.93 29.27
C THR A 234 4.53 -6.27 28.69
N TRP A 235 4.77 -6.00 27.41
CA TRP A 235 6.11 -5.58 27.04
C TRP A 235 6.40 -4.45 28.01
N HIS A 236 7.25 -4.72 29.00
CA HIS A 236 7.79 -3.67 29.83
C HIS A 236 8.30 -2.64 28.83
N GLN A 237 7.77 -1.42 28.94
CA GLN A 237 8.59 -0.25 28.69
C GLN A 237 9.88 -0.55 29.42
N SER A 238 10.92 -1.01 28.70
CA SER A 238 12.28 -0.86 29.21
C SER A 238 12.31 0.61 29.60
N PRO A 239 12.52 0.94 30.89
CA PRO A 239 12.64 2.33 31.28
C PRO A 239 13.58 2.98 30.26
N ILE A 240 13.13 4.11 29.70
CA ILE A 240 13.91 4.78 28.68
C ILE A 240 15.09 5.41 29.42
N GLU A 241 16.21 4.69 29.42
CA GLU A 241 17.40 5.00 30.20
C GLU A 241 18.49 5.67 29.35
N ASP A 242 18.25 5.88 28.06
CA ASP A 242 19.19 6.56 27.17
C ASP A 242 19.33 8.03 27.61
N PRO A 243 20.54 8.49 28.00
CA PRO A 243 20.72 9.79 28.66
C PRO A 243 20.28 11.01 27.83
N LEU A 244 20.28 10.91 26.50
CA LEU A 244 19.90 12.00 25.60
C LEU A 244 18.43 11.93 25.15
N PHE A 245 17.70 10.86 25.48
CA PHE A 245 16.28 10.72 25.15
C PHE A 245 15.41 11.91 25.61
N PRO A 246 15.63 12.52 26.80
CA PRO A 246 14.88 13.70 27.21
C PRO A 246 14.95 14.88 26.23
N LEU A 247 15.92 14.90 25.31
CA LEU A 247 16.10 15.93 24.28
C LEU A 247 15.48 15.55 22.92
N GLN A 248 15.03 14.30 22.75
CA GLN A 248 14.42 13.78 21.53
C GLN A 248 12.92 14.12 21.47
N TRP A 249 12.61 15.41 21.38
CA TRP A 249 11.23 15.91 21.33
C TRP A 249 10.40 15.29 20.20
N HIS A 250 11.03 14.88 19.10
CA HIS A 250 10.34 14.24 17.98
C HIS A 250 9.69 12.91 18.36
N LEU A 251 10.22 12.20 19.37
CA LEU A 251 9.69 10.94 19.89
C LEU A 251 8.64 11.16 20.99
N GLU A 252 8.92 12.11 21.88
CA GLU A 252 8.04 12.51 22.98
C GLU A 252 8.22 14.01 23.26
N ASN A 253 7.24 14.83 22.88
CA ASN A 253 7.28 16.27 23.08
C ASN A 253 6.44 16.63 24.30
N THR A 254 7.12 16.90 25.41
CA THR A 254 6.51 17.36 26.66
C THR A 254 6.57 18.88 26.81
N GLY A 255 7.01 19.61 25.78
CA GLY A 255 7.40 21.02 25.90
C GLY A 255 8.77 21.22 26.56
N GLN A 256 9.64 20.20 26.50
CA GLN A 256 10.93 20.17 27.21
C GLN A 256 11.97 21.17 26.71
N ILE A 257 11.84 21.65 25.47
CA ILE A 257 12.75 22.62 24.85
C ILE A 257 11.97 23.87 24.42
N PRO A 258 12.60 25.07 24.39
CA PRO A 258 11.90 26.33 24.14
C PRO A 258 11.09 26.33 22.84
N GLY A 259 9.81 26.68 22.86
CA GLY A 259 8.99 26.70 21.62
C GLY A 259 8.47 25.33 21.16
N ALA A 260 8.80 24.24 21.85
CA ALA A 260 8.13 22.96 21.67
C ALA A 260 6.69 23.02 22.19
N ALA A 261 5.74 22.54 21.39
CA ALA A 261 4.35 22.40 21.81
C ALA A 261 4.12 20.97 22.29
N ALA A 262 3.68 20.81 23.55
CA ALA A 262 3.44 19.48 24.10
C ALA A 262 2.47 18.68 23.23
N GLY A 263 2.84 17.46 22.90
CA GLY A 263 2.12 16.57 22.01
C GLY A 263 2.41 16.75 20.51
N ALA A 264 3.22 17.73 20.13
CA ALA A 264 3.72 17.92 18.76
C ALA A 264 4.89 16.95 18.47
N ASP A 265 4.61 15.65 18.45
CA ASP A 265 5.53 14.53 18.27
C ASP A 265 4.82 13.36 17.56
N ILE A 266 5.57 12.32 17.18
CA ILE A 266 5.00 11.18 16.45
C ILE A 266 4.33 10.12 17.32
N LYS A 267 4.23 10.28 18.65
CA LYS A 267 3.69 9.26 19.58
C LYS A 267 4.47 7.94 19.58
N ALA A 268 5.81 8.02 19.52
CA ALA A 268 6.67 6.83 19.45
C ALA A 268 6.63 6.00 20.74
N VAL A 269 6.66 6.67 21.90
CA VAL A 269 6.67 6.01 23.22
C VAL A 269 5.43 5.17 23.44
N GLU A 270 4.27 5.67 23.01
CA GLU A 270 3.02 4.94 23.07
C GLU A 270 2.99 3.78 22.06
N ALA A 271 3.53 3.99 20.85
CA ALA A 271 3.63 2.93 19.84
C ALA A 271 4.52 1.75 20.29
N TRP A 272 5.58 2.02 21.07
CA TRP A 272 6.48 0.99 21.61
C TRP A 272 5.83 0.01 22.58
N GLN A 273 4.62 0.30 23.06
CA GLN A 273 3.81 -0.67 23.81
C GLN A 273 3.34 -1.83 22.91
N TYR A 274 3.27 -1.62 21.59
CA TYR A 274 2.91 -2.64 20.61
C TYR A 274 4.14 -3.30 19.99
N THR A 275 5.11 -2.48 19.56
CA THR A 275 6.30 -2.97 18.87
C THR A 275 7.40 -1.90 18.85
N MET A 276 8.65 -2.34 18.79
CA MET A 276 9.83 -1.47 18.63
C MET A 276 10.52 -1.68 17.27
N GLY A 277 9.85 -2.33 16.32
CA GLY A 277 10.36 -2.50 14.95
C GLY A 277 11.05 -3.84 14.69
N GLN A 278 10.87 -4.83 15.57
CA GLN A 278 11.53 -6.14 15.44
C GLN A 278 11.22 -6.77 14.08
N ASN A 279 12.25 -7.32 13.42
CA ASN A 279 12.17 -7.97 12.10
C ASN A 279 11.85 -7.04 10.92
N ALA A 280 11.68 -5.72 11.13
CA ALA A 280 11.68 -4.77 10.03
C ALA A 280 13.13 -4.48 9.62
N ILE A 281 13.36 -4.36 8.31
CA ILE A 281 14.69 -4.04 7.74
C ILE A 281 14.56 -2.73 6.96
N VAL A 282 15.36 -1.74 7.30
CA VAL A 282 15.38 -0.42 6.64
C VAL A 282 16.70 -0.23 5.89
N GLY A 283 16.61 -0.01 4.58
CA GLY A 283 17.74 0.39 3.75
C GLY A 283 18.00 1.88 3.83
N ILE A 284 19.26 2.27 3.97
CA ILE A 284 19.72 3.64 4.06
C ILE A 284 20.66 3.90 2.88
N ASN A 285 20.16 4.66 1.92
CA ASN A 285 20.92 5.20 0.81
C ASN A 285 21.41 6.60 1.20
N ASP A 286 22.70 6.73 1.50
CA ASP A 286 23.25 7.99 1.99
C ASP A 286 24.78 8.10 1.79
N THR A 287 25.34 9.20 2.26
CA THR A 287 26.78 9.48 2.30
C THR A 287 27.59 8.36 2.91
N ALA A 288 27.30 7.96 4.15
CA ALA A 288 27.88 6.80 4.84
C ALA A 288 27.13 6.48 6.15
N VAL A 289 27.26 5.25 6.64
CA VAL A 289 26.75 4.85 7.96
C VAL A 289 27.88 4.20 8.75
N GLN A 290 28.29 4.81 9.86
CA GLN A 290 29.24 4.20 10.79
C GLN A 290 28.57 3.02 11.51
N TRP A 291 28.62 1.85 10.91
CA TRP A 291 27.90 0.68 11.40
C TRP A 291 28.39 0.18 12.76
N ARG A 292 29.62 0.53 13.17
CA ARG A 292 30.21 0.21 14.48
C ARG A 292 29.91 1.24 15.57
N HIS A 293 29.07 2.24 15.28
CA HIS A 293 28.61 3.16 16.31
C HIS A 293 27.89 2.37 17.42
N ASP A 294 28.14 2.69 18.70
CA ASP A 294 27.65 1.88 19.82
C ASP A 294 26.10 1.79 19.87
N ASP A 295 25.40 2.83 19.40
CA ASP A 295 23.94 2.81 19.22
C ASP A 295 23.43 2.06 17.99
N LEU A 296 24.28 1.76 16.99
CA LEU A 296 23.85 1.17 15.72
C LEU A 296 24.29 -0.29 15.55
N ILE A 297 25.36 -0.71 16.23
CA ILE A 297 26.03 -1.99 15.96
C ILE A 297 25.13 -3.21 16.15
N ASP A 298 24.21 -3.17 17.12
CA ASP A 298 23.28 -4.28 17.39
C ASP A 298 22.18 -4.41 16.32
N ASN A 299 21.88 -3.30 15.64
CA ASN A 299 20.85 -3.22 14.61
C ASN A 299 21.41 -3.28 13.18
N TYR A 300 22.73 -3.14 13.01
CA TYR A 300 23.35 -3.27 11.70
C TYR A 300 23.26 -4.71 11.16
N LEU A 301 22.75 -4.85 9.93
CA LEU A 301 22.61 -6.14 9.25
C LEU A 301 23.71 -6.36 8.21
N ILE A 302 23.78 -5.49 7.21
CA ILE A 302 24.75 -5.57 6.10
C ILE A 302 24.87 -4.20 5.42
N GLY A 303 26.02 -3.93 4.81
CA GLY A 303 26.21 -2.75 4.00
C GLY A 303 27.13 -2.99 2.81
N PHE A 304 27.15 -2.03 1.91
CA PHE A 304 28.03 -2.01 0.77
C PHE A 304 28.48 -0.59 0.49
N ASP A 305 29.76 -0.44 0.22
CA ASP A 305 30.37 0.81 -0.18
C ASP A 305 30.45 0.86 -1.70
N PHE A 306 29.57 1.65 -2.32
CA PHE A 306 29.56 1.82 -3.77
C PHE A 306 30.64 2.79 -4.26
N ALA A 307 31.19 3.64 -3.38
CA ALA A 307 32.25 4.58 -3.73
C ALA A 307 33.61 3.88 -3.82
N ASP A 308 33.93 3.04 -2.84
CA ASP A 308 35.21 2.32 -2.76
C ASP A 308 35.10 0.84 -3.19
N ASN A 309 33.89 0.37 -3.49
CA ASN A 309 33.56 -0.97 -3.97
C ASN A 309 34.02 -2.08 -2.98
N ASP A 310 33.63 -1.93 -1.72
CA ASP A 310 33.83 -2.92 -0.67
C ASP A 310 32.58 -3.09 0.22
N ALA A 311 32.71 -3.82 1.34
CA ALA A 311 31.58 -4.14 2.23
C ALA A 311 31.48 -3.21 3.45
N ASP A 312 32.30 -2.17 3.57
CA ASP A 312 32.34 -1.28 4.72
C ASP A 312 31.63 0.04 4.43
N PRO A 313 30.36 0.22 4.84
CA PRO A 313 29.60 1.44 4.56
C PRO A 313 30.03 2.64 5.45
N SER A 314 31.09 2.49 6.24
CA SER A 314 31.54 3.50 7.19
C SER A 314 32.13 4.73 6.49
N PRO A 315 32.08 5.92 7.14
CA PRO A 315 32.75 7.11 6.64
C PRO A 315 34.24 6.88 6.34
N ALA A 316 34.71 7.29 5.17
CA ALA A 316 36.13 7.30 4.85
C ALA A 316 36.77 8.55 5.50
N LEU A 317 37.55 8.38 6.57
CA LEU A 317 38.25 9.51 7.18
C LEU A 317 39.58 9.83 6.47
N PRO A 318 40.03 11.11 6.44
CA PRO A 318 39.55 12.25 7.24
C PRO A 318 38.47 13.11 6.55
N TYR A 319 37.67 12.57 5.62
CA TYR A 319 36.63 13.34 4.94
C TYR A 319 35.49 13.65 5.93
N ALA A 320 35.57 14.81 6.58
CA ALA A 320 34.64 15.33 7.59
C ALA A 320 33.17 15.51 7.12
N VAL A 321 32.84 15.06 5.91
CA VAL A 321 31.59 15.33 5.20
C VAL A 321 30.70 14.08 5.01
N GLU A 322 30.95 12.98 5.72
CA GLU A 322 30.21 11.71 5.55
C GLU A 322 29.36 11.30 6.77
N GLY A 323 29.06 12.23 7.68
CA GLY A 323 28.28 11.93 8.90
C GLY A 323 26.77 11.85 8.72
N HIS A 324 26.25 12.40 7.62
CA HIS A 324 24.82 12.57 7.40
C HIS A 324 24.03 11.24 7.49
N GLY A 325 24.51 10.18 6.84
CA GLY A 325 23.83 8.88 6.87
C GLY A 325 23.88 8.19 8.25
N THR A 326 24.88 8.48 9.06
CA THR A 326 24.97 7.99 10.44
C THR A 326 23.87 8.61 11.29
N SER A 327 23.66 9.93 11.19
CA SER A 327 22.55 10.63 11.85
C SER A 327 21.16 10.15 11.39
N VAL A 328 21.00 9.87 10.10
CA VAL A 328 19.78 9.25 9.53
C VAL A 328 19.55 7.87 10.16
N ALA A 329 20.59 7.04 10.26
CA ALA A 329 20.49 5.71 10.88
C ALA A 329 20.08 5.77 12.35
N GLY A 330 20.62 6.73 13.12
CA GLY A 330 20.25 6.90 14.53
C GLY A 330 18.78 7.25 14.74
N LEU A 331 18.23 8.14 13.92
CA LEU A 331 16.80 8.49 13.98
C LEU A 331 15.90 7.29 13.69
N ILE A 332 16.34 6.36 12.84
CA ILE A 332 15.58 5.14 12.53
C ILE A 332 15.73 4.11 13.65
N ALA A 333 16.97 3.75 14.00
CA ALA A 333 17.29 2.51 14.69
C ALA A 333 18.43 2.62 15.73
N ALA A 334 18.64 3.78 16.38
CA ALA A 334 19.48 3.78 17.57
C ALA A 334 18.90 2.84 18.65
N SER A 335 19.74 1.94 19.13
CA SER A 335 19.37 0.77 19.95
C SER A 335 18.95 1.18 21.36
N PRO A 336 18.07 0.44 22.05
CA PRO A 336 17.66 0.73 23.42
C PRO A 336 18.69 0.15 24.41
N ASN A 337 19.91 0.67 24.39
CA ASN A 337 21.11 0.11 25.03
C ASN A 337 21.63 0.95 26.22
N THR A 338 20.86 1.94 26.70
CA THR A 338 21.14 2.80 27.87
C THR A 338 22.28 3.79 27.68
N ILE A 339 22.70 4.05 26.44
CA ILE A 339 23.65 5.10 26.09
C ILE A 339 22.99 6.04 25.08
N GLY A 340 23.58 7.22 24.86
CA GLY A 340 23.20 8.04 23.72
C GLY A 340 21.72 8.36 23.59
N VAL A 341 21.18 8.02 22.41
CA VAL A 341 19.85 8.35 21.90
C VAL A 341 19.05 7.08 21.60
N ARG A 342 17.77 7.21 21.23
CA ARG A 342 16.92 6.10 20.79
C ARG A 342 16.33 6.38 19.40
N GLY A 343 16.26 5.35 18.55
CA GLY A 343 15.60 5.46 17.24
C GLY A 343 14.09 5.31 17.34
N VAL A 344 13.35 5.71 16.30
CA VAL A 344 11.90 5.51 16.21
C VAL A 344 11.52 4.02 16.24
N ALA A 345 12.30 3.17 15.56
CA ALA A 345 12.17 1.72 15.50
C ALA A 345 13.45 1.07 16.04
N PRO A 346 13.69 1.15 17.37
CA PRO A 346 15.01 0.88 17.96
C PRO A 346 15.41 -0.60 17.96
N LEU A 347 14.54 -1.51 17.52
CA LEU A 347 14.86 -2.93 17.30
C LEU A 347 14.68 -3.36 15.83
N SER A 348 14.59 -2.39 14.91
CA SER A 348 14.66 -2.65 13.48
C SER A 348 16.11 -2.82 13.02
N GLN A 349 16.31 -3.65 12.00
CA GLN A 349 17.62 -3.82 11.41
C GLN A 349 17.85 -2.78 10.31
N ILE A 350 19.10 -2.34 10.13
CA ILE A 350 19.48 -1.42 9.08
C ILE A 350 20.43 -2.05 8.08
N THR A 351 20.24 -1.69 6.81
CA THR A 351 21.21 -1.95 5.74
C THR A 351 21.71 -0.62 5.20
N ALA A 352 22.98 -0.53 4.84
CA ALA A 352 23.61 0.75 4.48
C ALA A 352 24.28 0.66 3.10
N ALA A 353 23.94 1.59 2.21
CA ALA A 353 24.64 1.81 0.96
C ALA A 353 25.38 3.15 1.03
N ARG A 354 26.71 3.11 1.07
CA ARG A 354 27.57 4.29 1.09
C ARG A 354 27.85 4.77 -0.33
N TRP A 355 27.65 6.06 -0.56
CA TRP A 355 27.95 6.74 -1.83
C TRP A 355 29.12 7.73 -1.76
N GLY A 356 29.57 8.04 -0.53
CA GLY A 356 30.60 9.03 -0.26
C GLY A 356 30.12 10.48 -0.44
N ALA A 357 30.87 11.43 0.12
CA ALA A 357 30.48 12.85 0.14
C ALA A 357 30.78 13.62 -1.17
N THR A 358 31.58 13.08 -2.10
CA THR A 358 32.10 13.83 -3.25
C THR A 358 32.03 13.09 -4.59
N LEU A 359 30.82 12.95 -5.16
CA LEU A 359 30.60 12.49 -6.54
C LEU A 359 31.28 11.15 -6.89
N ALA A 360 31.41 10.25 -5.91
CA ALA A 360 32.19 9.01 -6.06
C ALA A 360 31.42 7.87 -6.73
N VAL A 361 30.10 8.03 -6.95
CA VAL A 361 29.22 6.99 -7.51
C VAL A 361 28.56 7.42 -8.81
N THR A 362 28.32 6.46 -9.69
CA THR A 362 27.56 6.64 -10.94
C THR A 362 26.05 6.52 -10.71
N ASP A 363 25.25 6.92 -11.69
CA ASP A 363 23.81 6.68 -11.70
C ASP A 363 23.46 5.18 -11.63
N LEU A 364 24.27 4.33 -12.27
CA LEU A 364 24.15 2.88 -12.16
C LEU A 364 24.41 2.39 -10.73
N ASP A 365 25.42 2.92 -10.04
CA ASP A 365 25.71 2.54 -8.65
C ASP A 365 24.57 2.97 -7.72
N VAL A 366 24.02 4.17 -7.94
CA VAL A 366 22.81 4.63 -7.23
C VAL A 366 21.64 3.69 -7.51
N ALA A 367 21.38 3.32 -8.76
CA ALA A 367 20.32 2.37 -9.09
C ALA A 367 20.55 0.98 -8.44
N GLN A 368 21.79 0.50 -8.44
CA GLN A 368 22.16 -0.79 -7.83
C GLN A 368 22.00 -0.79 -6.31
N SER A 369 22.15 0.34 -5.64
CA SER A 369 21.92 0.44 -4.19
C SER A 369 20.47 0.08 -3.79
N PHE A 370 19.47 0.46 -4.60
CA PHE A 370 18.07 0.07 -4.37
C PHE A 370 17.89 -1.45 -4.48
N ILE A 371 18.50 -2.06 -5.49
CA ILE A 371 18.49 -3.52 -5.71
C ILE A 371 19.25 -4.23 -4.58
N PHE A 372 20.38 -3.69 -4.13
CA PHE A 372 21.12 -4.22 -2.99
C PHE A 372 20.27 -4.27 -1.73
N HIS A 373 19.54 -3.20 -1.41
CA HIS A 373 18.64 -3.18 -0.26
C HIS A 373 17.51 -4.21 -0.40
N GLU A 374 16.88 -4.31 -1.57
CA GLU A 374 15.82 -5.29 -1.85
C GLU A 374 16.32 -6.74 -1.65
N ILE A 375 17.47 -7.08 -2.23
CA ILE A 375 18.10 -8.41 -2.09
C ILE A 375 18.52 -8.68 -0.63
N SER A 376 18.88 -7.63 0.11
CA SER A 376 19.20 -7.71 1.54
C SER A 376 17.96 -7.83 2.43
N GLY A 377 16.77 -7.84 1.85
CA GLY A 377 15.49 -8.04 2.56
C GLY A 377 14.86 -6.75 3.09
N ALA A 378 15.33 -5.57 2.66
CA ALA A 378 14.77 -4.29 3.09
C ALA A 378 13.27 -4.22 2.78
N MET A 379 12.51 -3.77 3.76
CA MET A 379 11.08 -3.49 3.64
C MET A 379 10.82 -2.03 3.32
N ILE A 380 11.76 -1.16 3.69
CA ILE A 380 11.74 0.29 3.49
C ILE A 380 13.11 0.71 2.95
N ILE A 381 13.16 1.69 2.05
CA ILE A 381 14.41 2.36 1.66
C ILE A 381 14.24 3.85 1.94
N ASN A 382 15.04 4.36 2.88
CA ASN A 382 15.14 5.77 3.22
C ASN A 382 16.14 6.47 2.29
N ASN A 383 15.70 7.54 1.66
CA ASN A 383 16.54 8.42 0.84
C ASN A 383 16.44 9.84 1.39
N SER A 384 17.46 10.25 2.14
CA SER A 384 17.56 11.59 2.73
C SER A 384 18.43 12.53 1.89
N TRP A 385 18.36 12.38 0.57
CA TRP A 385 19.17 13.10 -0.42
C TRP A 385 18.30 13.57 -1.60
N GLY A 386 18.82 14.50 -2.38
CA GLY A 386 18.20 15.02 -3.59
C GLY A 386 19.22 15.71 -4.49
N LEU A 387 18.82 16.07 -5.71
CA LEU A 387 19.64 16.85 -6.63
C LEU A 387 19.63 18.33 -6.19
N GLY A 388 20.30 18.64 -5.09
CA GLY A 388 20.36 20.01 -4.55
C GLY A 388 20.89 20.99 -5.58
N GLY A 389 20.16 22.10 -5.77
CA GLY A 389 20.56 23.19 -6.67
C GLY A 389 19.39 23.71 -7.48
N VAL A 390 19.07 24.99 -7.29
CA VAL A 390 18.01 25.74 -7.96
C VAL A 390 17.98 25.43 -9.45
N ILE A 391 17.05 24.57 -9.85
CA ILE A 391 16.63 24.46 -11.23
C ILE A 391 15.80 25.70 -11.47
N LEU A 392 16.36 26.64 -12.25
CA LEU A 392 15.66 27.86 -12.60
C LEU A 392 14.24 27.48 -13.06
N PRO A 393 13.18 28.17 -12.59
CA PRO A 393 11.78 27.86 -12.90
C PRO A 393 11.42 28.03 -14.40
N THR A 394 12.42 28.22 -15.26
CA THR A 394 12.34 28.34 -16.71
C THR A 394 12.58 27.01 -17.45
N ILE A 395 12.99 25.93 -16.77
CA ILE A 395 13.12 24.59 -17.40
C ILE A 395 11.87 23.77 -17.03
N PRO A 396 11.04 23.35 -18.01
CA PRO A 396 9.94 22.43 -17.76
C PRO A 396 10.46 21.13 -17.11
N THR A 397 9.72 20.59 -16.14
CA THR A 397 10.06 19.34 -15.42
C THR A 397 10.23 18.13 -16.34
N ALA A 398 9.60 18.14 -17.52
CA ALA A 398 9.77 17.12 -18.56
C ALA A 398 11.16 17.13 -19.23
N ASP A 399 11.93 18.22 -19.08
CA ASP A 399 13.28 18.38 -19.61
C ASP A 399 14.36 18.19 -18.53
N LEU A 400 13.97 17.82 -17.31
CA LEU A 400 14.89 17.54 -16.23
C LEU A 400 15.45 16.13 -16.35
N PHE A 401 16.78 16.01 -16.43
CA PHE A 401 17.46 14.72 -16.52
C PHE A 401 17.35 13.96 -15.20
N LEU A 402 16.24 13.23 -15.02
CA LEU A 402 16.19 12.05 -14.15
C LEU A 402 16.84 10.91 -14.92
N PRO A 403 17.94 10.31 -14.43
CA PRO A 403 18.49 9.13 -15.07
C PRO A 403 17.45 8.00 -15.04
N ASP A 404 16.96 7.57 -16.22
CA ASP A 404 15.91 6.55 -16.36
C ASP A 404 16.21 5.30 -15.52
N VAL A 405 17.49 4.93 -15.42
CA VAL A 405 17.96 3.76 -14.66
C VAL A 405 17.67 3.84 -13.16
N ILE A 406 17.70 5.04 -12.56
CA ILE A 406 17.42 5.23 -11.13
C ILE A 406 15.91 5.16 -10.90
N SER A 407 15.12 5.86 -11.73
CA SER A 407 13.66 5.80 -11.64
C SER A 407 13.12 4.39 -11.90
N ASP A 408 13.70 3.65 -12.86
CA ASP A 408 13.34 2.26 -13.15
C ASP A 408 13.68 1.35 -11.95
N ALA A 409 14.85 1.51 -11.33
CA ALA A 409 15.21 0.74 -10.14
C ALA A 409 14.27 1.02 -8.96
N ILE A 410 13.91 2.29 -8.73
CA ILE A 410 12.93 2.68 -7.70
C ILE A 410 11.57 2.04 -7.99
N ASP A 411 11.05 2.17 -9.20
CA ASP A 411 9.75 1.60 -9.59
C ASP A 411 9.77 0.07 -9.49
N GLN A 412 10.88 -0.57 -9.88
CA GLN A 412 11.05 -2.01 -9.80
C GLN A 412 11.01 -2.49 -8.36
N VAL A 413 11.82 -1.94 -7.45
CA VAL A 413 11.80 -2.39 -6.05
C VAL A 413 10.48 -2.05 -5.36
N ALA A 414 9.87 -0.90 -5.70
CA ALA A 414 8.61 -0.48 -5.12
C ALA A 414 7.42 -1.35 -5.54
N ARG A 415 7.43 -1.91 -6.75
CA ARG A 415 6.31 -2.73 -7.26
C ARG A 415 6.59 -4.23 -7.16
N GLU A 416 7.79 -4.66 -7.51
CA GLU A 416 8.15 -6.07 -7.69
C GLU A 416 8.98 -6.64 -6.53
N GLY A 417 9.61 -5.76 -5.74
CA GLY A 417 10.42 -6.17 -4.58
C GLY A 417 9.62 -7.00 -3.56
N ARG A 418 10.32 -7.79 -2.75
CA ARG A 418 9.68 -8.67 -1.74
C ARG A 418 8.64 -9.63 -2.36
N GLY A 419 8.91 -10.11 -3.58
CA GLY A 419 8.05 -11.06 -4.30
C GLY A 419 6.71 -10.46 -4.76
N GLY A 420 6.73 -9.21 -5.22
CA GLY A 420 5.53 -8.46 -5.67
C GLY A 420 4.76 -7.76 -4.54
N ARG A 421 5.31 -7.74 -3.32
CA ARG A 421 4.74 -6.96 -2.20
C ARG A 421 5.24 -5.52 -2.17
N GLY A 422 6.33 -5.22 -2.88
CA GLY A 422 6.97 -3.93 -2.91
C GLY A 422 7.85 -3.64 -1.69
N VAL A 423 8.87 -2.84 -1.93
CA VAL A 423 9.66 -2.14 -0.91
C VAL A 423 9.15 -0.72 -0.80
N LEU A 424 8.91 -0.22 0.41
CA LEU A 424 8.42 1.14 0.59
C LEU A 424 9.56 2.15 0.42
N VAL A 425 9.57 2.87 -0.69
CA VAL A 425 10.61 3.86 -0.99
C VAL A 425 10.16 5.24 -0.49
N MET A 426 10.98 5.86 0.35
CA MET A 426 10.73 7.19 0.92
C MET A 426 11.83 8.15 0.51
N PHE A 427 11.43 9.39 0.19
CA PHE A 427 12.36 10.49 -0.10
C PHE A 427 12.03 11.72 0.72
N SER A 428 13.07 12.43 1.15
CA SER A 428 12.92 13.78 1.70
C SER A 428 12.41 14.75 0.62
N ALA A 429 11.51 15.67 0.99
CA ALA A 429 10.88 16.59 0.03
C ALA A 429 11.87 17.63 -0.55
N GLY A 430 12.98 17.90 0.14
CA GLY A 430 13.96 18.95 -0.18
C GLY A 430 13.81 20.18 0.72
N ASN A 431 14.81 21.06 0.69
CA ASN A 431 15.04 22.12 1.70
C ASN A 431 15.09 23.54 1.10
N GLU A 432 14.39 23.79 -0.01
CA GLU A 432 14.48 25.03 -0.78
C GLU A 432 13.23 25.93 -0.68
N THR A 433 12.19 25.52 0.06
CA THR A 433 10.87 26.18 0.10
C THR A 433 10.22 26.27 -1.29
N LEU A 434 10.45 25.27 -2.14
CA LEU A 434 9.95 25.20 -3.50
C LEU A 434 8.89 24.11 -3.65
N PRO A 435 8.13 24.10 -4.76
CA PRO A 435 7.37 22.91 -5.11
C PRO A 435 8.32 21.70 -5.21
N ILE A 436 7.92 20.54 -4.68
CA ILE A 436 8.76 19.32 -4.69
C ILE A 436 9.28 19.02 -6.10
N SER A 437 8.46 19.28 -7.11
CA SER A 437 8.81 19.15 -8.53
C SER A 437 10.01 19.97 -9.01
N PHE A 438 10.44 20.99 -8.27
CA PHE A 438 11.63 21.79 -8.57
C PHE A 438 12.80 21.54 -7.61
N GLY A 439 12.53 21.08 -6.39
CA GLY A 439 13.56 20.90 -5.36
C GLY A 439 14.06 19.47 -5.19
N ASN A 440 13.18 18.46 -5.27
CA ASN A 440 13.60 17.04 -5.27
C ASN A 440 12.72 16.20 -6.20
N VAL A 441 13.17 16.04 -7.45
CA VAL A 441 12.42 15.31 -8.48
C VAL A 441 12.24 13.82 -8.23
N TYR A 442 13.09 13.17 -7.43
CA TYR A 442 12.86 11.76 -7.08
C TYR A 442 11.65 11.61 -6.15
N ALA A 443 11.36 12.62 -5.34
CA ALA A 443 10.19 12.64 -4.47
C ALA A 443 8.87 12.84 -5.23
N THR A 444 8.89 13.15 -6.53
CA THR A 444 7.66 13.24 -7.35
C THR A 444 7.24 11.92 -8.01
N LEU A 445 8.09 10.88 -7.91
CA LEU A 445 7.77 9.57 -8.47
C LEU A 445 6.52 8.99 -7.80
N PRO A 446 5.51 8.50 -8.55
CA PRO A 446 4.26 8.00 -7.97
C PRO A 446 4.43 6.85 -6.96
N SER A 447 5.49 6.05 -7.13
CA SER A 447 5.86 4.92 -6.28
C SER A 447 6.55 5.32 -4.97
N VAL A 448 6.88 6.61 -4.81
CA VAL A 448 7.62 7.15 -3.66
C VAL A 448 6.67 7.87 -2.70
N MET A 449 6.96 7.77 -1.41
CA MET A 449 6.39 8.66 -0.39
C MET A 449 7.32 9.85 -0.17
N ALA A 450 6.87 11.06 -0.55
CA ALA A 450 7.58 12.30 -0.27
C ALA A 450 7.33 12.77 1.17
N ILE A 451 8.40 13.01 1.93
CA ILE A 451 8.37 13.34 3.36
C ILE A 451 8.86 14.77 3.61
N GLY A 452 7.96 15.61 4.11
CA GLY A 452 8.23 17.01 4.46
C GLY A 452 8.55 17.17 5.94
N ALA A 453 9.06 18.33 6.33
CA ALA A 453 9.51 18.59 7.70
C ALA A 453 8.58 19.53 8.46
N THR A 454 8.41 19.23 9.75
CA THR A 454 7.71 20.08 10.73
C THR A 454 8.65 20.53 11.85
N LEU A 455 8.36 21.71 12.37
CA LEU A 455 8.92 22.26 13.59
C LEU A 455 8.33 21.53 14.81
N ARG A 456 8.96 21.74 15.96
CA ARG A 456 8.53 21.24 17.29
C ARG A 456 7.18 21.74 17.81
N ASN A 457 6.42 22.44 16.98
CA ASN A 457 5.09 22.95 17.27
C ASN A 457 4.07 22.61 16.14
N ASP A 458 4.37 21.59 15.33
CA ASP A 458 3.54 21.13 14.20
C ASP A 458 3.38 22.12 13.03
N LEU A 459 4.07 23.26 13.04
CA LEU A 459 4.13 24.10 11.85
C LEU A 459 5.12 23.50 10.84
N LEU A 460 4.80 23.57 9.55
CA LEU A 460 5.75 23.23 8.50
C LEU A 460 7.02 24.08 8.65
N THR A 461 8.19 23.46 8.50
CA THR A 461 9.45 24.21 8.52
C THR A 461 9.53 25.17 7.35
N CYS A 462 10.22 26.29 7.50
CA CYS A 462 10.25 27.27 6.41
C CYS A 462 11.03 26.75 5.19
N TYR A 463 11.94 25.79 5.35
CA TYR A 463 12.73 25.22 4.28
C TYR A 463 12.04 24.05 3.57
N SER A 464 11.07 23.37 4.19
CA SER A 464 10.46 22.18 3.59
C SER A 464 9.85 22.55 2.25
N ASN A 465 10.24 21.84 1.21
CA ASN A 465 9.46 21.82 -0.02
C ASN A 465 8.09 21.22 0.26
N PHE A 466 7.14 21.54 -0.62
CA PHE A 466 5.75 21.11 -0.51
C PHE A 466 5.12 20.99 -1.91
N GLY A 467 3.95 20.38 -2.04
CA GLY A 467 3.30 20.23 -3.34
C GLY A 467 2.25 19.12 -3.35
N PRO A 468 1.58 18.91 -4.48
CA PRO A 468 0.60 17.84 -4.63
C PRO A 468 1.20 16.43 -4.41
N GLU A 469 2.52 16.27 -4.54
CA GLU A 469 3.23 15.01 -4.32
C GLU A 469 3.54 14.73 -2.84
N GLN A 470 3.40 15.72 -1.96
CA GLN A 470 3.67 15.59 -0.53
C GLN A 470 2.81 14.46 0.07
N SER A 471 3.41 13.37 0.55
CA SER A 471 2.66 12.25 1.12
C SER A 471 2.29 12.54 2.57
N VAL A 472 3.30 12.75 3.43
CA VAL A 472 3.13 13.08 4.86
C VAL A 472 4.25 14.02 5.29
N VAL A 473 4.14 14.56 6.49
CA VAL A 473 5.23 15.28 7.15
C VAL A 473 5.65 14.59 8.45
N ALA A 474 6.87 14.85 8.89
CA ALA A 474 7.40 14.37 10.16
C ALA A 474 8.26 15.45 10.84
N PRO A 475 8.55 15.35 12.15
CA PRO A 475 9.51 16.21 12.82
C PRO A 475 10.84 16.29 12.08
N GLY A 476 11.27 17.51 11.73
CA GLY A 476 12.51 17.72 10.97
C GLY A 476 13.44 18.81 11.51
N GLY A 477 13.10 19.41 12.64
CA GLY A 477 13.88 20.45 13.32
C GLY A 477 13.65 21.89 12.85
N GLY A 478 14.07 22.87 13.68
CA GLY A 478 13.95 24.33 13.40
C GLY A 478 13.39 25.19 14.55
N PHE A 479 13.56 26.53 14.47
CA PHE A 479 13.04 27.52 15.42
C PHE A 479 12.21 28.63 14.74
N GLY A 480 11.31 29.27 15.51
CA GLY A 480 10.82 30.62 15.20
C GLY A 480 9.53 30.75 14.34
N ASN A 481 8.91 31.93 14.44
CA ASN A 481 7.53 32.29 14.09
C ASN A 481 7.25 32.37 12.55
N PRO A 482 6.01 32.16 12.04
CA PRO A 482 5.70 32.03 10.61
C PRO A 482 5.67 33.36 9.82
N ARG A 483 6.44 34.37 10.23
CA ARG A 483 6.43 35.68 9.56
C ARG A 483 7.41 35.72 8.39
N SER A 484 6.96 35.25 7.23
CA SER A 484 7.23 35.80 5.89
C SER A 484 7.08 34.72 4.82
N MET A 485 5.91 34.12 4.71
CA MET A 485 5.52 33.36 3.50
C MET A 485 4.88 34.29 2.45
N GLY A 486 5.49 35.48 2.27
CA GLY A 486 5.21 36.39 1.17
C GLY A 486 6.40 36.37 0.24
N GLY A 487 6.20 35.88 -0.98
CA GLY A 487 7.25 35.62 -1.97
C GLY A 487 8.39 36.65 -1.99
N GLY A 488 9.58 36.17 -1.65
CA GLY A 488 10.83 36.93 -1.68
C GLY A 488 11.83 36.37 -0.67
N LEU A 489 12.99 35.93 -1.14
CA LEU A 489 14.16 35.68 -0.29
C LEU A 489 14.40 36.92 0.58
N PRO A 490 14.40 36.77 1.91
CA PRO A 490 15.63 36.40 2.59
C PRO A 490 15.44 35.30 3.66
N LEU A 491 16.40 34.37 3.68
CA LEU A 491 16.61 33.38 4.73
C LEU A 491 16.91 34.09 6.05
N ASP A 492 15.93 34.21 6.95
CA ASP A 492 16.18 34.57 8.34
C ASP A 492 16.90 33.40 9.03
N SER A 493 17.95 33.72 9.80
CA SER A 493 18.84 32.78 10.47
C SER A 493 18.15 31.82 11.45
N ASP A 494 16.92 32.13 11.85
CA ASP A 494 16.19 31.43 12.90
C ASP A 494 15.51 30.14 12.39
N CYS A 495 15.30 29.98 11.08
CA CYS A 495 14.56 28.85 10.53
C CYS A 495 15.34 27.52 10.53
N PHE A 496 16.67 27.58 10.47
CA PHE A 496 17.56 26.40 10.43
C PHE A 496 18.14 26.06 11.80
N GLU A 497 17.48 26.42 12.91
CA GLU A 497 17.92 25.90 14.21
C GLU A 497 17.92 24.38 14.14
N ALA A 498 19.05 23.77 14.49
CA ALA A 498 19.20 22.35 14.43
C ALA A 498 19.06 21.78 15.84
N ASP A 499 18.03 20.94 16.02
CA ASP A 499 17.52 20.50 17.32
C ASP A 499 17.02 19.05 17.32
N MET A 500 17.33 18.26 16.27
CA MET A 500 17.07 16.82 16.26
C MET A 500 18.26 16.10 16.88
N ALA A 501 18.07 15.59 18.11
CA ALA A 501 19.06 14.77 18.78
C ALA A 501 19.14 13.37 18.16
N THR A 502 20.33 12.98 17.70
CA THR A 502 20.63 11.68 17.07
C THR A 502 22.12 11.35 17.20
N VAL A 503 22.54 10.19 16.67
CA VAL A 503 23.94 9.77 16.56
C VAL A 503 24.69 10.63 15.54
N ASP A 504 26.00 10.75 15.70
CA ASP A 504 26.93 11.35 14.74
C ASP A 504 28.14 10.41 14.59
N ILE A 505 29.13 10.78 13.78
CA ILE A 505 30.37 10.01 13.67
C ILE A 505 31.12 10.03 15.01
N ASP A 506 31.31 8.86 15.61
CA ASP A 506 32.25 8.70 16.71
C ASP A 506 33.69 8.75 16.18
N GLU A 507 34.24 9.97 16.13
CA GLU A 507 35.61 10.26 15.74
C GLU A 507 36.66 9.55 16.61
N SER A 508 36.31 9.08 17.82
CA SER A 508 37.24 8.38 18.70
C SER A 508 37.59 6.98 18.21
N GLN A 509 36.73 6.38 17.38
CA GLN A 509 36.97 5.06 16.78
C GLN A 509 37.99 5.09 15.64
N PHE A 510 38.52 6.28 15.29
CA PHE A 510 39.41 6.46 14.16
C PHE A 510 40.76 7.10 14.53
N PRO A 511 41.89 6.54 14.07
CA PRO A 511 43.22 7.10 14.35
C PRO A 511 43.49 8.32 13.45
N ILE A 512 43.40 9.54 13.98
CA ILE A 512 43.74 10.76 13.24
C ILE A 512 45.20 11.13 13.47
N PHE A 513 46.08 10.77 12.53
CA PHE A 513 47.46 11.25 12.46
C PHE A 513 47.72 11.81 11.07
N ASP A 514 48.34 13.00 10.99
CA ASP A 514 48.87 13.53 9.75
C ASP A 514 49.92 12.54 9.17
N PRO A 515 49.74 12.00 7.96
CA PRO A 515 50.64 10.98 7.40
C PRO A 515 52.04 11.53 7.06
N VAL A 516 52.23 12.84 7.04
CA VAL A 516 53.51 13.53 6.78
C VAL A 516 54.19 13.95 8.08
N THR A 517 53.42 14.44 9.07
CA THR A 517 53.99 15.00 10.30
C THR A 517 53.87 14.10 11.54
N GLY A 518 53.03 13.06 11.48
CA GLY A 518 52.75 12.16 12.61
C GLY A 518 52.05 12.83 13.80
N LEU A 519 51.61 14.08 13.63
CA LEU A 519 50.92 14.85 14.66
C LEU A 519 49.41 14.60 14.60
N PRO A 520 48.71 14.60 15.74
CA PRO A 520 47.26 14.55 15.76
C PRO A 520 46.68 15.80 15.09
N LEU A 521 45.85 15.61 14.05
CA LEU A 521 45.09 16.72 13.47
C LEU A 521 43.96 17.12 14.45
N PRO A 522 43.55 18.40 14.49
CA PRO A 522 42.35 18.78 15.21
C PRO A 522 41.17 17.98 14.69
N ARG A 523 40.46 17.30 15.61
CA ARG A 523 39.23 16.54 15.37
C ARG A 523 38.24 17.38 14.54
N PRO A 524 38.03 17.05 13.26
CA PRO A 524 37.07 17.76 12.45
C PRO A 524 35.69 17.31 12.91
N ARG A 525 34.99 18.17 13.68
CA ARG A 525 33.60 17.95 14.09
C ARG A 525 32.80 17.43 12.89
N GLY A 526 32.00 16.39 13.09
CA GLY A 526 31.06 15.82 12.12
C GLY A 526 30.21 16.85 11.38
N PHE A 527 29.42 16.38 10.40
CA PHE A 527 28.85 17.16 9.29
C PHE A 527 28.15 18.48 9.68
N ASN A 528 27.65 18.61 10.92
CA ASN A 528 27.06 19.85 11.41
C ASN A 528 27.84 20.42 12.60
N PRO A 529 28.97 21.13 12.36
CA PRO A 529 29.37 22.13 13.33
C PRO A 529 28.13 23.02 13.56
N PRO A 530 27.82 23.43 14.79
CA PRO A 530 26.79 24.42 15.03
C PRO A 530 26.92 25.55 14.00
N THR A 531 25.94 25.74 13.11
CA THR A 531 26.01 26.70 12.01
C THR A 531 24.80 27.62 12.05
N ARG A 532 24.96 28.81 11.51
CA ARG A 532 23.88 29.76 11.23
C ARG A 532 23.97 30.21 9.78
N ILE A 533 22.85 30.54 9.16
CA ILE A 533 22.84 31.10 7.80
C ILE A 533 23.06 32.62 7.90
N VAL A 534 24.13 33.13 7.29
CA VAL A 534 24.40 34.58 7.16
C VAL A 534 24.42 34.94 5.69
N GLY A 535 23.37 35.63 5.22
CA GLY A 535 23.28 36.06 3.82
C GLY A 535 23.13 34.91 2.81
N GLY A 536 22.48 33.82 3.21
CA GLY A 536 22.27 32.63 2.36
C GLY A 536 23.44 31.67 2.27
N VAL A 537 24.47 31.86 3.12
CA VAL A 537 25.60 30.94 3.24
C VAL A 537 25.64 30.40 4.66
N GLU A 538 25.79 29.09 4.79
CA GLU A 538 25.99 28.40 6.06
C GLU A 538 27.37 28.72 6.62
N VAL A 539 27.41 29.28 7.84
CA VAL A 539 28.66 29.63 8.53
C VAL A 539 28.67 29.03 9.94
N PRO A 540 29.83 28.56 10.45
CA PRO A 540 29.92 28.07 11.83
C PRO A 540 29.50 29.13 12.87
N ASP A 541 28.61 28.74 13.76
CA ASP A 541 28.14 29.48 14.94
C ASP A 541 28.86 28.99 16.21
N PRO A 542 29.76 29.78 16.78
CA PRO A 542 30.45 29.41 18.02
C PRO A 542 29.56 29.46 19.28
N GLU A 543 28.31 29.94 19.20
CA GLU A 543 27.39 30.06 20.34
C GLU A 543 26.52 28.82 20.58
N ILE A 544 26.30 27.96 19.57
CA ILE A 544 25.56 26.71 19.72
C ILE A 544 26.54 25.63 20.21
N ILE A 545 26.37 25.17 21.45
CA ILE A 545 27.22 24.14 22.06
C ILE A 545 26.60 22.77 21.75
N ASP A 546 27.26 21.87 21.02
CA ASP A 546 26.75 20.50 20.83
C ASP A 546 27.03 19.61 22.06
N PHE A 547 26.68 18.32 22.01
CA PHE A 547 26.95 17.39 23.10
C PHE A 547 28.46 17.26 23.38
N PRO A 548 28.87 17.09 24.65
CA PRO A 548 30.27 16.85 24.99
C PRO A 548 30.83 15.55 24.39
N ASP A 549 29.97 14.57 24.21
CA ASP A 549 30.28 13.33 23.51
C ASP A 549 30.01 13.52 22.01
N THR A 550 31.07 13.42 21.20
CA THR A 550 31.03 13.70 19.76
C THR A 550 30.40 12.57 18.96
N ALA A 551 30.12 11.41 19.57
CA ALA A 551 29.33 10.35 18.96
C ALA A 551 27.85 10.74 18.79
N TYR A 552 27.43 11.87 19.35
CA TYR A 552 26.06 12.35 19.29
C TYR A 552 26.01 13.81 18.86
N THR A 553 24.92 14.17 18.21
CA THR A 553 24.66 15.54 17.83
C THR A 553 23.23 15.94 18.16
N ARG A 554 23.03 17.21 18.52
CA ARG A 554 21.71 17.85 18.51
C ARG A 554 21.52 18.80 17.35
N THR A 555 22.50 18.90 16.45
CA THR A 555 22.52 19.87 15.36
C THR A 555 22.08 19.25 14.03
N PHE A 556 21.35 18.13 14.03
CA PHE A 556 20.75 17.60 12.81
C PHE A 556 19.37 18.24 12.55
N ASN A 557 19.04 18.51 11.28
CA ASN A 557 17.75 19.05 10.85
C ASN A 557 17.51 18.80 9.34
N GLY A 558 16.47 19.42 8.78
CA GLY A 558 16.12 19.29 7.37
C GLY A 558 15.07 18.22 7.11
N THR A 559 14.52 18.19 5.91
CA THR A 559 13.66 17.07 5.46
C THR A 559 14.40 15.73 5.48
N SER A 560 15.74 15.76 5.46
CA SER A 560 16.64 14.63 5.69
C SER A 560 16.58 14.03 7.10
N SER A 561 16.09 14.78 8.09
CA SER A 561 15.78 14.28 9.44
C SER A 561 14.31 13.86 9.60
N ALA A 562 13.40 14.41 8.81
CA ALA A 562 11.98 14.01 8.80
C ALA A 562 11.75 12.66 8.08
N CYS A 563 12.43 12.42 6.96
CA CYS A 563 12.36 11.17 6.20
C CYS A 563 12.66 9.92 7.06
N PRO A 564 13.77 9.86 7.83
CA PRO A 564 14.06 8.70 8.69
C PRO A 564 13.05 8.52 9.82
N VAL A 565 12.48 9.61 10.33
CA VAL A 565 11.42 9.52 11.35
C VAL A 565 10.18 8.83 10.77
N ALA A 566 9.76 9.19 9.55
CA ALA A 566 8.66 8.52 8.86
C ALA A 566 9.01 7.06 8.48
N ALA A 567 10.25 6.79 8.06
CA ALA A 567 10.74 5.45 7.78
C ALA A 567 10.69 4.56 9.03
N GLY A 568 11.06 5.10 10.20
CA GLY A 568 10.92 4.42 11.48
C GLY A 568 9.46 4.08 11.80
N VAL A 569 8.52 4.99 11.58
CA VAL A 569 7.07 4.71 11.77
C VAL A 569 6.61 3.56 10.85
N ALA A 570 7.02 3.56 9.59
CA ALA A 570 6.71 2.45 8.69
C ALA A 570 7.36 1.12 9.15
N ALA A 571 8.57 1.18 9.73
CA ALA A 571 9.23 -0.01 10.26
C ALA A 571 8.46 -0.61 11.45
N LEU A 572 7.91 0.24 12.32
CA LEU A 572 6.97 -0.20 13.36
C LEU A 572 5.75 -0.90 12.75
N VAL A 573 5.13 -0.35 11.70
CA VAL A 573 4.00 -1.00 11.01
C VAL A 573 4.39 -2.37 10.42
N PHE A 574 5.52 -2.46 9.70
CA PHE A 574 6.00 -3.72 9.13
C PHE A 574 6.35 -4.78 10.18
N SER A 575 6.80 -4.36 11.36
CA SER A 575 7.09 -5.30 12.45
C SER A 575 5.84 -5.98 13.04
N ILE A 576 4.68 -5.33 12.96
CA ILE A 576 3.38 -5.95 13.29
C ILE A 576 3.05 -7.05 12.29
N SER A 577 3.27 -6.78 10.99
CA SER A 577 3.05 -7.77 9.93
C SER A 577 3.96 -7.54 8.73
N ASN A 578 4.93 -8.44 8.57
CA ASN A 578 5.80 -8.46 7.39
C ASN A 578 5.08 -8.95 6.12
N THR A 579 3.79 -9.28 6.19
CA THR A 579 3.00 -9.68 5.03
C THR A 579 2.34 -8.52 4.32
N PHE A 580 2.29 -7.33 4.93
CA PHE A 580 1.79 -6.15 4.26
C PHE A 580 2.61 -5.81 3.02
N THR A 581 1.91 -5.32 2.01
CA THR A 581 2.54 -4.69 0.84
C THR A 581 3.02 -3.29 1.19
N ALA A 582 3.97 -2.76 0.43
CA ALA A 582 4.42 -1.37 0.55
C ALA A 582 3.24 -0.39 0.48
N GLU A 583 2.31 -0.63 -0.46
CA GLU A 583 1.12 0.19 -0.63
C GLU A 583 0.17 0.15 0.57
N GLN A 584 -0.02 -1.02 1.19
CA GLN A 584 -0.82 -1.12 2.41
C GLN A 584 -0.19 -0.33 3.56
N VAL A 585 1.14 -0.39 3.73
CA VAL A 585 1.84 0.38 4.75
C VAL A 585 1.79 1.88 4.47
N ARG A 586 1.98 2.30 3.20
CA ARG A 586 1.77 3.69 2.77
C ARG A 586 0.38 4.18 3.18
N ASN A 587 -0.66 3.44 2.82
CA ASN A 587 -2.04 3.82 3.11
C ASN A 587 -2.31 3.86 4.63
N ILE A 588 -1.78 2.92 5.42
CA ILE A 588 -1.87 2.96 6.88
C ILE A 588 -1.24 4.25 7.42
N VAL A 589 -0.01 4.58 7.00
CA VAL A 589 0.71 5.78 7.46
C VAL A 589 -0.05 7.06 7.07
N GLU A 590 -0.53 7.16 5.83
CA GLU A 590 -1.28 8.33 5.35
C GLU A 590 -2.64 8.49 6.05
N HIS A 591 -3.42 7.41 6.22
CA HIS A 591 -4.75 7.45 6.87
C HIS A 591 -4.70 7.71 8.37
N THR A 592 -3.61 7.34 9.02
CA THR A 592 -3.45 7.49 10.48
C THR A 592 -2.74 8.77 10.89
N ALA A 593 -2.18 9.51 9.93
CA ALA A 593 -1.54 10.80 10.16
C ALA A 593 -2.48 11.81 10.84
N ASP A 594 -1.90 12.61 11.74
CA ASP A 594 -2.60 13.68 12.42
C ASP A 594 -2.75 14.87 11.49
N LYS A 595 -4.00 15.33 11.33
CA LYS A 595 -4.37 16.46 10.48
C LYS A 595 -3.96 17.78 11.14
N ILE A 596 -2.67 18.05 11.16
CA ILE A 596 -2.08 19.31 11.62
C ILE A 596 -2.10 20.35 10.49
N THR A 597 -2.46 21.59 10.81
CA THR A 597 -2.42 22.70 9.84
C THR A 597 -2.03 24.02 10.51
N ALA A 598 -1.49 24.94 9.70
CA ALA A 598 -1.38 26.33 10.11
C ALA A 598 -2.77 27.00 10.18
N PRO A 599 -2.92 28.11 10.93
CA PRO A 599 -4.16 28.87 10.94
C PRO A 599 -4.61 29.27 9.53
N ASN A 600 -5.86 28.98 9.18
CA ASN A 600 -6.49 29.17 7.86
C ASN A 600 -6.08 28.19 6.76
N GLU A 601 -5.32 27.15 7.08
CA GLU A 601 -5.12 26.02 6.18
C GLU A 601 -6.05 24.86 6.57
N THR A 602 -6.58 24.18 5.56
CA THR A 602 -7.49 23.04 5.75
C THR A 602 -7.03 21.89 4.86
N PHE A 603 -7.39 20.67 5.27
CA PHE A 603 -7.28 19.50 4.42
C PHE A 603 -8.47 19.48 3.47
N ASP A 604 -8.23 19.10 2.23
CA ASP A 604 -9.30 18.79 1.31
C ASP A 604 -10.06 17.56 1.88
N PRO A 605 -11.37 17.68 2.13
CA PRO A 605 -12.19 16.65 2.77
C PRO A 605 -12.38 15.41 1.90
N VAL A 606 -12.23 15.52 0.58
CA VAL A 606 -12.37 14.41 -0.38
C VAL A 606 -11.04 13.68 -0.52
N THR A 607 -9.96 14.40 -0.77
CA THR A 607 -8.64 13.78 -0.98
C THR A 607 -7.93 13.49 0.35
N GLY A 608 -8.40 14.05 1.46
CA GLY A 608 -7.74 13.99 2.76
C GLY A 608 -6.35 14.61 2.78
N HIS A 609 -6.05 15.48 1.80
CA HIS A 609 -4.71 15.98 1.49
C HIS A 609 -4.65 17.50 1.62
N ASN A 610 -3.47 18.01 1.96
CA ASN A 610 -3.11 19.41 1.97
C ASN A 610 -1.75 19.52 1.27
N GLU A 611 -1.58 20.47 0.35
CA GLU A 611 -0.35 20.59 -0.44
C GLU A 611 0.91 20.79 0.41
N ARG A 612 0.77 21.33 1.62
CA ARG A 612 1.87 21.62 2.54
C ARG A 612 2.16 20.49 3.51
N TYR A 613 1.11 19.88 4.07
CA TYR A 613 1.23 18.86 5.10
C TYR A 613 1.03 17.43 4.57
N GLY A 614 0.76 17.27 3.27
CA GLY A 614 0.39 15.99 2.67
C GLY A 614 -0.91 15.47 3.28
N HIS A 615 -0.89 14.26 3.83
CA HIS A 615 -1.97 13.68 4.63
C HIS A 615 -1.84 14.00 6.13
N GLY A 616 -0.86 14.79 6.55
CA GLY A 616 -0.64 15.21 7.93
C GLY A 616 0.68 14.73 8.50
N ARG A 617 0.89 14.95 9.80
CA ARG A 617 2.07 14.45 10.52
C ARG A 617 1.91 12.96 10.78
N VAL A 618 2.94 12.17 10.51
CA VAL A 618 2.95 10.75 10.89
C VAL A 618 2.64 10.57 12.38
N ASN A 619 1.83 9.55 12.69
CA ASN A 619 1.46 9.18 14.05
C ASN A 619 1.74 7.68 14.24
N ALA A 620 2.80 7.36 14.97
CA ALA A 620 3.27 6.01 15.19
C ALA A 620 2.23 5.15 15.90
N LEU A 621 1.60 5.66 16.97
CA LEU A 621 0.61 4.93 17.75
C LEU A 621 -0.58 4.52 16.89
N ARG A 622 -1.21 5.48 16.19
CA ARG A 622 -2.39 5.21 15.35
C ARG A 622 -2.05 4.27 14.19
N ALA A 623 -0.84 4.39 13.62
CA ALA A 623 -0.36 3.50 12.57
C ALA A 623 -0.21 2.05 13.06
N VAL A 624 0.43 1.82 14.21
CA VAL A 624 0.59 0.46 14.75
C VAL A 624 -0.72 -0.12 15.27
N GLU A 625 -1.63 0.69 15.80
CA GLU A 625 -2.97 0.26 16.21
C GLU A 625 -3.81 -0.20 15.01
N ALA A 626 -3.78 0.56 13.91
CA ALA A 626 -4.44 0.17 12.67
C ALA A 626 -3.86 -1.13 12.10
N ALA A 627 -2.53 -1.24 12.08
CA ALA A 627 -1.81 -2.44 11.65
C ALA A 627 -2.17 -3.67 12.51
N ALA A 628 -2.19 -3.52 13.83
CA ALA A 628 -2.52 -4.59 14.78
C ALA A 628 -3.99 -5.02 14.69
N ALA A 629 -4.88 -4.10 14.35
CA ALA A 629 -6.27 -4.38 14.03
C ALA A 629 -6.48 -5.02 12.64
N GLY A 630 -5.40 -5.16 11.84
CA GLY A 630 -5.47 -5.68 10.47
C GLY A 630 -6.22 -4.75 9.51
N LYS A 631 -6.34 -3.45 9.83
CA LYS A 631 -7.00 -2.49 8.95
C LYS A 631 -6.15 -2.24 7.71
N THR A 632 -6.77 -2.37 6.55
CA THR A 632 -6.20 -1.96 5.26
C THR A 632 -7.11 -0.93 4.61
N TRP A 633 -6.52 0.02 3.91
CA TRP A 633 -7.25 0.95 3.05
C TRP A 633 -6.83 0.69 1.60
N PRO A 634 -7.79 0.61 0.65
CA PRO A 634 -7.45 0.56 -0.77
C PRO A 634 -6.74 1.85 -1.20
N SER A 635 -5.88 1.75 -2.20
CA SER A 635 -5.34 2.95 -2.86
C SER A 635 -6.45 3.73 -3.57
N PRO A 636 -6.31 5.07 -3.69
CA PRO A 636 -7.27 5.86 -4.44
C PRO A 636 -7.31 5.45 -5.91
N VAL A 637 -8.45 5.72 -6.58
CA VAL A 637 -8.52 5.58 -8.04
C VAL A 637 -7.46 6.46 -8.72
N THR A 638 -7.02 6.05 -9.89
CA THR A 638 -6.07 6.81 -10.74
C THR A 638 -6.68 7.12 -12.10
N GLY A 639 -6.03 7.97 -12.88
CA GLY A 639 -6.44 8.24 -14.27
C GLY A 639 -7.85 8.83 -14.43
N VAL A 640 -8.31 9.64 -13.46
CA VAL A 640 -9.65 10.24 -13.51
C VAL A 640 -9.75 11.22 -14.67
N GLN A 641 -10.71 11.00 -15.57
CA GLN A 641 -10.99 11.85 -16.72
C GLN A 641 -12.47 12.22 -16.76
N ALA A 642 -12.74 13.51 -16.96
CA ALA A 642 -14.07 14.04 -17.18
C ALA A 642 -14.25 14.39 -18.66
N VAL A 643 -15.16 13.70 -19.34
CA VAL A 643 -15.50 13.93 -20.75
C VAL A 643 -16.94 14.38 -20.81
N SER A 644 -17.23 15.55 -21.40
CA SER A 644 -18.60 16.06 -21.50
C SER A 644 -18.96 16.55 -22.90
N SER A 645 -20.21 16.33 -23.28
CA SER A 645 -20.92 16.97 -24.38
C SER A 645 -22.00 17.91 -23.83
N ALA A 646 -22.82 18.50 -24.71
CA ALA A 646 -23.93 19.37 -24.31
C ALA A 646 -24.99 18.66 -23.44
N SER A 647 -25.11 17.33 -23.51
CA SER A 647 -26.17 16.56 -22.80
C SER A 647 -25.65 15.41 -21.94
N THR A 648 -24.40 14.98 -22.12
CA THR A 648 -23.84 13.80 -21.42
C THR A 648 -22.50 14.16 -20.80
N GLY A 649 -22.28 13.76 -19.55
CA GLY A 649 -21.01 13.83 -18.85
C GLY A 649 -20.59 12.42 -18.46
N MET A 650 -19.34 12.08 -18.68
CA MET A 650 -18.78 10.76 -18.41
C MET A 650 -17.52 10.93 -17.56
N LEU A 651 -17.48 10.29 -16.39
CA LEU A 651 -16.26 10.13 -15.59
C LEU A 651 -15.69 8.74 -15.87
N ILE A 652 -14.40 8.66 -16.19
CA ILE A 652 -13.66 7.41 -16.35
C ILE A 652 -12.50 7.42 -15.37
N TRP A 653 -12.16 6.26 -14.79
CA TRP A 653 -11.00 6.11 -13.92
C TRP A 653 -10.46 4.68 -13.96
N THR A 654 -9.31 4.48 -13.33
CA THR A 654 -8.68 3.18 -13.14
C THR A 654 -8.77 2.79 -11.66
N ASN A 655 -9.40 1.65 -11.38
CA ASN A 655 -9.42 1.07 -10.04
C ASN A 655 -8.04 0.51 -9.68
N PRO A 656 -7.65 0.51 -8.39
CA PRO A 656 -6.42 -0.15 -7.97
C PRO A 656 -6.50 -1.66 -8.19
N ALA A 657 -5.35 -2.30 -8.38
CA ALA A 657 -5.28 -3.70 -8.81
C ALA A 657 -5.79 -4.70 -7.77
N ASN A 658 -5.78 -4.35 -6.48
CA ASN A 658 -6.12 -5.23 -5.35
C ASN A 658 -6.99 -4.49 -4.32
N ASP A 659 -7.69 -5.27 -3.47
CA ASP A 659 -8.47 -4.80 -2.32
C ASP A 659 -9.69 -3.90 -2.65
N VAL A 660 -10.35 -4.14 -3.78
CA VAL A 660 -11.56 -3.41 -4.20
C VAL A 660 -12.82 -4.25 -4.03
N ALA A 661 -13.72 -3.82 -3.15
CA ALA A 661 -15.07 -4.38 -3.00
C ALA A 661 -16.17 -3.48 -3.60
N GLY A 662 -15.88 -2.20 -3.85
CA GLY A 662 -16.83 -1.28 -4.47
C GLY A 662 -16.25 0.11 -4.68
N VAL A 663 -16.94 0.92 -5.50
CA VAL A 663 -16.67 2.35 -5.69
C VAL A 663 -17.89 3.13 -5.23
N VAL A 664 -17.69 4.06 -4.30
CA VAL A 664 -18.68 5.03 -3.84
C VAL A 664 -18.44 6.35 -4.55
N ILE A 665 -19.47 6.87 -5.22
CA ILE A 665 -19.41 8.21 -5.83
C ILE A 665 -20.44 9.11 -5.16
N ALA A 666 -19.96 10.21 -4.59
CA ALA A 666 -20.78 11.28 -4.08
C ALA A 666 -20.81 12.45 -5.07
N ARG A 667 -21.97 13.06 -5.29
CA ARG A 667 -22.11 14.25 -6.14
C ARG A 667 -22.62 15.42 -5.32
N SER A 668 -21.93 16.54 -5.39
CA SER A 668 -22.37 17.84 -4.90
C SER A 668 -23.08 18.65 -6.01
N SER A 669 -24.23 19.24 -5.68
CA SER A 669 -24.94 20.19 -6.54
C SER A 669 -24.63 21.67 -6.24
N THR A 670 -23.76 21.96 -5.27
CA THR A 670 -23.42 23.33 -4.85
C THR A 670 -22.16 23.87 -5.53
N GLY A 671 -21.54 23.08 -6.41
CA GLY A 671 -20.25 23.40 -7.03
C GLY A 671 -19.04 23.16 -6.12
N SER A 672 -19.25 22.69 -4.89
CA SER A 672 -18.18 22.30 -3.97
C SER A 672 -18.58 21.06 -3.18
N LEU A 673 -17.73 20.04 -3.19
CA LEU A 673 -17.88 18.81 -2.42
C LEU A 673 -16.99 18.87 -1.16
N ASP A 674 -17.66 19.07 -0.03
CA ASP A 674 -17.07 19.06 1.32
C ASP A 674 -17.60 17.86 2.12
N TRP A 675 -17.19 16.66 1.70
CA TRP A 675 -17.61 15.40 2.32
C TRP A 675 -16.71 14.23 1.93
N SER A 676 -16.47 13.32 2.88
CA SER A 676 -15.88 11.99 2.66
C SER A 676 -16.67 10.90 3.38
N PRO A 677 -16.60 9.65 2.90
CA PRO A 677 -17.18 8.51 3.59
C PRO A 677 -16.45 8.25 4.91
N THR A 678 -17.19 7.75 5.89
CA THR A 678 -16.66 7.26 7.16
C THR A 678 -16.42 5.76 7.05
N ASP A 679 -15.26 5.30 7.51
CA ASP A 679 -14.93 3.88 7.55
C ASP A 679 -15.99 3.07 8.30
N GLU A 680 -16.19 1.82 7.85
CA GLU A 680 -17.12 0.84 8.42
C GLU A 680 -18.61 1.21 8.25
N VAL A 681 -18.93 2.39 7.69
CA VAL A 681 -20.30 2.81 7.36
C VAL A 681 -20.64 2.46 5.92
N GLU A 682 -21.77 1.79 5.69
CA GLU A 682 -22.25 1.51 4.33
C GLU A 682 -23.23 2.59 3.83
N TYR A 683 -23.09 3.00 2.57
CA TYR A 683 -23.88 4.07 1.95
C TYR A 683 -24.84 3.55 0.87
N GLN A 684 -26.04 4.10 0.82
CA GLN A 684 -27.06 3.69 -0.15
C GLN A 684 -27.18 4.69 -1.31
N VAL A 685 -27.44 4.21 -2.54
CA VAL A 685 -27.68 5.09 -3.69
C VAL A 685 -28.91 5.97 -3.45
N GLY A 686 -28.78 7.27 -3.71
CA GLY A 686 -29.80 8.28 -3.43
C GLY A 686 -29.76 8.84 -2.01
N GLN A 687 -28.94 8.30 -1.11
CA GLN A 687 -28.76 8.83 0.24
C GLN A 687 -28.16 10.24 0.18
N GLN A 688 -28.79 11.18 0.87
CA GLN A 688 -28.21 12.49 1.12
C GLN A 688 -27.26 12.39 2.33
N VAL A 689 -25.98 12.71 2.12
CA VAL A 689 -24.92 12.56 3.14
C VAL A 689 -24.41 13.89 3.68
N ALA A 690 -24.65 14.98 2.95
CA ALA A 690 -24.45 16.35 3.38
C ALA A 690 -25.42 17.29 2.62
N PRO A 691 -25.59 18.57 3.00
CA PRO A 691 -26.39 19.52 2.24
C PRO A 691 -25.95 19.60 0.77
N GLY A 692 -26.83 19.20 -0.16
CA GLY A 692 -26.53 19.18 -1.59
C GLY A 692 -25.61 18.04 -2.06
N VAL A 693 -25.23 17.11 -1.18
CA VAL A 693 -24.38 15.96 -1.52
C VAL A 693 -25.17 14.66 -1.44
N VAL A 694 -25.20 13.92 -2.54
CA VAL A 694 -25.94 12.65 -2.67
C VAL A 694 -25.04 11.53 -3.20
N ILE A 695 -25.29 10.31 -2.74
CA ILE A 695 -24.61 9.12 -3.24
C ILE A 695 -25.22 8.69 -4.58
N ILE A 696 -24.39 8.57 -5.62
CA ILE A 696 -24.82 8.24 -6.98
C ILE A 696 -24.60 6.76 -7.31
N THR A 697 -23.51 6.18 -6.80
CA THR A 697 -23.23 4.75 -6.96
C THR A 697 -22.49 4.23 -5.73
N ASN A 698 -22.71 2.95 -5.42
CA ASN A 698 -21.95 2.14 -4.47
C ASN A 698 -21.85 0.72 -5.04
N SER A 699 -21.12 0.61 -6.16
CA SER A 699 -20.99 -0.63 -6.94
C SER A 699 -19.58 -0.71 -7.51
N ILE A 700 -19.13 -1.90 -7.91
CA ILE A 700 -17.90 -2.03 -8.69
C ILE A 700 -18.20 -1.55 -10.11
N VAL A 701 -17.75 -0.33 -10.42
CA VAL A 701 -17.84 0.29 -11.74
C VAL A 701 -16.51 0.96 -12.08
N GLU A 702 -16.23 1.16 -13.37
CA GLU A 702 -14.99 1.79 -13.88
C GLU A 702 -15.28 3.12 -14.60
N ARG A 703 -16.57 3.45 -14.76
CA ARG A 703 -17.03 4.73 -15.29
C ARG A 703 -18.40 5.12 -14.72
N LEU A 704 -18.72 6.41 -14.79
CA LEU A 704 -20.03 6.96 -14.47
C LEU A 704 -20.56 7.77 -15.66
N ASP A 705 -21.70 7.36 -16.19
CA ASP A 705 -22.41 8.05 -17.27
C ASP A 705 -23.54 8.92 -16.67
N GLN A 706 -23.43 10.25 -16.78
CA GLN A 706 -24.36 11.24 -16.23
C GLN A 706 -25.09 12.00 -17.36
N ASN A 707 -26.42 12.03 -17.30
CA ASN A 707 -27.23 12.89 -18.17
C ASN A 707 -27.21 14.34 -17.66
N LEU A 708 -26.35 15.18 -18.23
CA LEU A 708 -26.18 16.59 -17.81
C LEU A 708 -27.40 17.45 -18.15
N ALA A 709 -28.16 17.09 -19.18
CA ALA A 709 -29.39 17.82 -19.55
C ALA A 709 -30.49 17.70 -18.47
N SER A 710 -30.41 16.68 -17.60
CA SER A 710 -31.32 16.49 -16.48
C SER A 710 -30.95 17.27 -15.21
N LEU A 711 -29.75 17.87 -15.18
CA LEU A 711 -29.26 18.60 -14.03
C LEU A 711 -29.57 20.11 -14.18
N PRO A 712 -30.09 20.78 -13.14
CA PRO A 712 -30.22 22.24 -13.11
C PRO A 712 -28.89 22.92 -13.48
N ALA A 713 -28.97 24.13 -14.04
CA ALA A 713 -27.78 24.91 -14.38
C ALA A 713 -26.90 25.09 -13.15
N GLY A 714 -25.63 24.70 -13.26
CA GLY A 714 -24.72 24.76 -12.13
C GLY A 714 -23.45 23.95 -12.34
N GLN A 715 -22.52 24.13 -11.42
CA GLN A 715 -21.33 23.29 -11.32
C GLN A 715 -21.62 22.09 -10.42
N TYR A 716 -21.24 20.91 -10.89
CA TYR A 716 -21.38 19.66 -10.17
C TYR A 716 -20.02 19.05 -9.96
N GLU A 717 -19.75 18.69 -8.72
CA GLU A 717 -18.50 18.05 -8.33
C GLU A 717 -18.78 16.64 -7.82
N TYR A 718 -17.88 15.72 -8.12
CA TYR A 718 -17.97 14.30 -7.82
C TYR A 718 -16.73 13.89 -7.04
N GLY A 719 -16.93 13.15 -5.95
CA GLY A 719 -15.87 12.47 -5.21
C GLY A 719 -15.97 10.97 -5.45
N ILE A 720 -14.88 10.37 -5.92
CA ILE A 720 -14.78 8.95 -6.26
C ILE A 720 -13.92 8.27 -5.20
N PHE A 721 -14.51 7.35 -4.44
CA PHE A 721 -13.86 6.65 -3.32
C PHE A 721 -13.92 5.14 -3.56
N VAL A 722 -12.81 4.45 -3.37
CA VAL A 722 -12.75 2.98 -3.42
C VAL A 722 -12.96 2.45 -2.01
N ARG A 723 -13.63 1.31 -1.84
CA ARG A 723 -13.72 0.62 -0.56
C ARG A 723 -13.30 -0.83 -0.64
N ASN A 724 -12.74 -1.35 0.44
CA ASN A 724 -12.52 -2.78 0.62
C ASN A 724 -13.76 -3.49 1.19
N ALA A 725 -13.63 -4.80 1.45
CA ALA A 725 -14.70 -5.64 1.97
C ALA A 725 -15.15 -5.26 3.39
N TYR A 726 -14.33 -4.52 4.14
CA TYR A 726 -14.63 -4.04 5.49
C TYR A 726 -15.23 -2.61 5.49
N ASN A 727 -15.50 -2.05 4.31
CA ASN A 727 -15.91 -0.65 4.14
C ASN A 727 -14.87 0.33 4.70
N CYS A 728 -13.58 0.02 4.60
CA CYS A 728 -12.54 1.03 4.73
C CYS A 728 -12.37 1.73 3.38
N TYR A 729 -12.43 3.07 3.38
CA TYR A 729 -12.49 3.89 2.19
C TYR A 729 -11.14 4.52 1.87
N SER A 730 -10.72 4.44 0.61
CA SER A 730 -9.56 5.18 0.12
C SER A 730 -9.77 6.69 0.26
N TRP A 731 -8.68 7.45 0.17
CA TRP A 731 -8.77 8.85 -0.24
C TRP A 731 -9.54 8.99 -1.56
N GLY A 732 -10.30 10.08 -1.70
CA GLY A 732 -11.13 10.33 -2.87
C GLY A 732 -10.37 11.01 -4.01
N ARG A 733 -10.87 10.87 -5.23
CA ARG A 733 -10.48 11.73 -6.38
C ARG A 733 -11.66 12.54 -6.87
N ARG A 734 -11.39 13.76 -7.32
CA ARG A 734 -12.39 14.70 -7.81
C ARG A 734 -12.64 14.55 -9.31
N GLY A 735 -13.89 14.74 -9.72
CA GLY A 735 -14.30 14.95 -11.10
C GLY A 735 -15.39 16.01 -11.14
N SER A 736 -15.52 16.78 -12.23
CA SER A 736 -16.50 17.87 -12.28
C SER A 736 -17.10 18.07 -13.66
N PHE A 737 -18.35 18.54 -13.70
CA PHE A 737 -19.03 19.01 -14.90
C PHE A 737 -19.72 20.34 -14.63
N THR A 738 -19.82 21.19 -15.65
CA THR A 738 -20.71 22.36 -15.62
C THR A 738 -21.90 22.10 -16.52
N THR A 739 -23.11 22.41 -16.06
CA THR A 739 -24.32 22.32 -16.88
C THR A 739 -24.88 23.73 -17.10
N ALA A 740 -25.39 23.97 -18.31
CA ALA A 740 -26.06 25.23 -18.65
C ALA A 740 -27.55 25.28 -18.21
N GLY A 741 -28.02 24.24 -17.50
CA GLY A 741 -29.38 23.68 -17.33
C GLY A 741 -30.63 24.58 -17.22
N SER A 742 -31.74 24.01 -16.71
CA SER A 742 -32.87 24.76 -16.12
C SER A 742 -33.81 23.86 -15.28
N SER A 743 -34.22 24.32 -14.09
CA SER A 743 -35.64 24.41 -13.64
C SER A 743 -35.94 23.98 -12.17
N THR A 744 -36.78 24.77 -11.48
CA THR A 744 -37.53 24.54 -10.21
C THR A 744 -38.80 23.69 -10.40
N ALA A 745 -38.97 23.19 -11.61
CA ALA A 745 -40.05 22.34 -12.01
C ALA A 745 -40.17 21.01 -11.23
N PRO A 746 -41.39 20.48 -11.08
CA PRO A 746 -41.60 19.15 -10.51
C PRO A 746 -40.90 18.07 -11.34
N GLN A 747 -40.23 17.13 -10.68
CA GLN A 747 -39.60 15.99 -11.34
C GLN A 747 -40.67 14.98 -11.75
N ALA A 748 -41.02 14.96 -13.02
CA ALA A 748 -41.93 13.98 -13.59
C ALA A 748 -41.23 12.63 -13.80
N SER A 749 -41.98 11.53 -13.72
CA SER A 749 -41.52 10.17 -14.05
C SER A 749 -42.59 9.43 -14.84
N ILE A 750 -42.21 8.60 -15.80
CA ILE A 750 -43.15 7.78 -16.59
C ILE A 750 -42.82 6.30 -16.40
N VAL A 751 -43.87 5.49 -16.23
CA VAL A 751 -43.78 4.03 -16.31
C VAL A 751 -44.72 3.54 -17.41
N PRO A 752 -44.22 3.12 -18.58
CA PRO A 752 -45.03 2.49 -19.61
C PRO A 752 -45.18 0.98 -19.38
N SER A 753 -46.26 0.37 -19.86
CA SER A 753 -46.43 -1.09 -19.81
C SER A 753 -45.48 -1.85 -20.73
N VAL A 754 -45.10 -1.26 -21.87
CA VAL A 754 -44.13 -1.78 -22.85
C VAL A 754 -43.40 -0.61 -23.51
N THR A 755 -42.14 -0.81 -23.93
CA THR A 755 -41.32 0.25 -24.56
C THR A 755 -41.03 -0.01 -26.05
N ALA A 756 -41.41 -1.17 -26.59
CA ALA A 756 -41.28 -1.48 -28.00
C ALA A 756 -42.28 -2.55 -28.48
N GLY A 757 -42.60 -2.54 -29.78
CA GLY A 757 -43.46 -3.53 -30.43
C GLY A 757 -43.75 -3.16 -31.89
N THR A 758 -44.53 -3.98 -32.61
CA THR A 758 -44.93 -3.72 -34.01
C THR A 758 -46.22 -2.89 -34.07
N ALA A 759 -46.36 -2.04 -35.09
CA ALA A 759 -47.61 -1.27 -35.28
C ALA A 759 -48.82 -2.18 -35.60
N PRO A 760 -50.04 -1.91 -35.05
CA PRO A 760 -50.34 -0.93 -34.02
C PRO A 760 -49.92 -1.41 -32.61
N LEU A 761 -49.27 -0.54 -31.82
CA LEU A 761 -48.78 -0.86 -30.47
C LEU A 761 -49.58 -0.10 -29.39
N ALA A 762 -50.32 -0.81 -28.55
CA ALA A 762 -51.02 -0.25 -27.38
C ALA A 762 -50.11 -0.21 -26.14
N VAL A 763 -50.07 0.92 -25.45
CA VAL A 763 -49.22 1.18 -24.28
C VAL A 763 -50.01 1.88 -23.18
N HIS A 764 -49.95 1.35 -21.97
CA HIS A 764 -50.50 1.96 -20.75
C HIS A 764 -49.43 2.81 -20.08
N PHE A 765 -49.73 4.06 -19.72
CA PHE A 765 -48.79 5.00 -19.13
C PHE A 765 -49.22 5.45 -17.74
N ALA A 766 -48.36 5.25 -16.74
CA ALA A 766 -48.52 5.79 -15.40
C ALA A 766 -47.55 6.96 -15.15
N GLY A 767 -48.09 8.12 -14.77
CA GLY A 767 -47.33 9.32 -14.44
C GLY A 767 -47.08 9.49 -12.95
N GLY A 768 -45.81 9.72 -12.59
CA GLY A 768 -45.37 10.12 -11.25
C GLY A 768 -44.78 11.53 -11.25
N ALA A 769 -44.76 12.17 -10.09
CA ALA A 769 -44.13 13.48 -9.92
C ALA A 769 -43.65 13.66 -8.48
N ILE A 770 -42.51 14.34 -8.30
CA ILE A 770 -42.02 14.82 -7.01
C ILE A 770 -41.77 16.32 -7.15
N SER A 771 -42.45 17.13 -6.34
CA SER A 771 -42.23 18.59 -6.26
C SER A 771 -41.47 18.90 -4.97
N THR A 772 -40.54 19.85 -5.01
CA THR A 772 -39.76 20.27 -3.84
C THR A 772 -40.41 21.42 -3.06
N THR A 773 -41.58 21.89 -3.52
CA THR A 773 -42.45 22.85 -2.84
C THR A 773 -43.77 22.15 -2.51
N GLU A 774 -44.10 22.04 -1.23
CA GLU A 774 -45.36 21.43 -0.76
C GLU A 774 -46.22 22.46 0.02
N PRO A 775 -47.57 22.34 -0.04
CA PRO A 775 -48.34 21.39 -0.84
C PRO A 775 -48.86 22.04 -2.12
N ASP A 776 -48.36 21.59 -3.28
CA ASP A 776 -48.73 22.15 -4.58
C ASP A 776 -49.70 21.23 -5.34
N ASP A 777 -50.81 21.80 -5.83
CA ASP A 777 -51.67 21.17 -6.82
C ASP A 777 -50.90 20.97 -8.13
N LEU A 778 -50.56 19.71 -8.47
CA LEU A 778 -49.83 19.36 -9.69
C LEU A 778 -50.80 19.11 -10.86
N ALA A 779 -50.57 19.78 -11.99
CA ALA A 779 -51.27 19.54 -13.24
C ALA A 779 -50.45 18.60 -14.14
N TYR A 780 -51.09 17.61 -14.75
CA TYR A 780 -50.47 16.64 -15.66
C TYR A 780 -50.88 16.91 -17.10
N SER A 781 -49.95 16.79 -18.04
CA SER A 781 -50.20 16.91 -19.48
C SER A 781 -49.30 15.97 -20.27
N TRP A 782 -49.89 15.12 -21.09
CA TRP A 782 -49.21 14.16 -21.96
C TRP A 782 -49.22 14.64 -23.41
N SER A 783 -48.13 14.35 -24.11
CA SER A 783 -48.06 14.34 -25.58
C SER A 783 -47.38 13.05 -26.00
N PHE A 784 -48.03 12.26 -26.86
CA PHE A 784 -47.52 10.92 -27.21
C PHE A 784 -46.57 10.92 -28.41
N GLY A 785 -46.39 12.07 -29.07
CA GLY A 785 -45.50 12.21 -30.23
C GLY A 785 -46.18 11.96 -31.59
N ASP A 786 -47.47 11.62 -31.63
CA ASP A 786 -48.28 11.42 -32.84
C ASP A 786 -49.44 12.42 -32.98
N GLY A 787 -49.43 13.47 -32.16
CA GLY A 787 -50.48 14.50 -32.10
C GLY A 787 -51.59 14.22 -31.07
N TYR A 788 -51.63 13.03 -30.45
CA TYR A 788 -52.55 12.76 -29.34
C TYR A 788 -52.02 13.33 -28.01
N VAL A 789 -52.95 13.77 -27.15
CA VAL A 789 -52.66 14.40 -25.84
C VAL A 789 -53.65 13.90 -24.78
N SER A 790 -53.25 13.94 -23.50
CA SER A 790 -54.10 13.62 -22.34
C SER A 790 -53.73 14.50 -21.15
N SER A 791 -54.66 14.76 -20.23
CA SER A 791 -54.40 15.51 -18.98
C SER A 791 -54.46 14.64 -17.73
N ASP A 792 -54.72 13.34 -17.89
CA ASP A 792 -54.86 12.42 -16.76
C ASP A 792 -53.48 11.97 -16.27
N ARG A 793 -53.37 11.72 -14.96
CA ARG A 793 -52.13 11.18 -14.39
C ARG A 793 -51.79 9.78 -14.92
N ILE A 794 -52.80 9.00 -15.26
CA ILE A 794 -52.68 7.64 -15.83
C ILE A 794 -53.55 7.60 -17.10
N THR A 795 -53.00 7.08 -18.20
CA THR A 795 -53.66 7.13 -19.52
C THR A 795 -53.18 6.00 -20.44
N ASP A 796 -54.04 5.53 -21.33
CA ASP A 796 -53.72 4.54 -22.37
C ASP A 796 -53.57 5.21 -23.73
N HIS A 797 -52.64 4.73 -24.58
CA HIS A 797 -52.46 5.23 -25.95
C HIS A 797 -52.01 4.13 -26.93
N SER A 798 -52.40 4.22 -28.20
CA SER A 798 -52.06 3.23 -29.24
C SER A 798 -51.43 3.87 -30.47
N TYR A 799 -50.20 3.47 -30.78
CA TYR A 799 -49.43 3.98 -31.92
C TYR A 799 -49.72 3.18 -33.18
N ALA A 800 -50.39 3.80 -34.16
CA ALA A 800 -50.87 3.13 -35.36
C ALA A 800 -49.83 2.97 -36.48
N THR A 801 -48.83 3.85 -36.55
CA THR A 801 -47.80 3.81 -37.60
C THR A 801 -46.45 3.42 -37.02
N PRO A 802 -45.60 2.71 -37.78
CA PRO A 802 -44.21 2.51 -37.41
C PRO A 802 -43.48 3.83 -37.25
N GLY A 803 -42.67 3.94 -36.21
CA GLY A 803 -41.97 5.15 -35.86
C GLY A 803 -41.45 5.08 -34.43
N GLU A 804 -40.56 6.02 -34.12
CA GLU A 804 -40.16 6.27 -32.76
C GLU A 804 -41.01 7.38 -32.19
N TYR A 805 -41.73 7.06 -31.12
CA TYR A 805 -42.57 8.01 -30.43
C TYR A 805 -41.97 8.36 -29.09
N PHE A 806 -42.03 9.63 -28.75
CA PHE A 806 -41.54 10.13 -27.48
C PHE A 806 -42.76 10.54 -26.65
N ALA A 807 -43.25 9.61 -25.85
CA ALA A 807 -44.30 9.91 -24.89
C ALA A 807 -43.73 10.82 -23.81
N ARG A 808 -44.21 12.07 -23.79
CA ARG A 808 -43.78 13.10 -22.86
C ARG A 808 -44.90 13.37 -21.86
N LEU A 809 -44.61 13.17 -20.59
CA LEU A 809 -45.40 13.70 -19.49
C LEU A 809 -44.80 15.03 -19.07
N THR A 810 -45.61 16.06 -19.02
CA THR A 810 -45.29 17.35 -18.39
C THR A 810 -46.12 17.47 -17.13
N VAL A 811 -45.48 17.82 -16.02
CA VAL A 811 -46.12 18.10 -14.74
C VAL A 811 -45.85 19.55 -14.42
N THR A 812 -46.86 20.30 -14.03
CA THR A 812 -46.77 21.74 -13.73
C THR A 812 -47.20 21.97 -12.30
N ASN A 813 -46.41 22.71 -11.52
CA ASN A 813 -46.78 23.10 -10.16
C ASN A 813 -47.69 24.35 -10.15
N ASN A 814 -48.19 24.74 -8.97
CA ASN A 814 -49.05 25.91 -8.80
C ASN A 814 -48.35 27.27 -9.07
N ARG A 815 -47.03 27.29 -9.21
CA ARG A 815 -46.24 28.46 -9.64
C ARG A 815 -46.14 28.58 -11.15
N GLY A 816 -46.70 27.63 -11.90
CA GLY A 816 -46.64 27.56 -13.34
C GLY A 816 -45.33 26.96 -13.88
N GLU A 817 -44.49 26.41 -13.00
CA GLU A 817 -43.21 25.79 -13.37
C GLU A 817 -43.46 24.34 -13.77
N SER A 818 -42.90 23.93 -14.91
CA SER A 818 -43.22 22.64 -15.53
C SER A 818 -41.99 21.78 -15.73
N GLY A 819 -42.05 20.54 -15.27
CA GLY A 819 -41.01 19.53 -15.48
C GLY A 819 -41.56 18.39 -16.28
N TYR A 820 -40.70 17.64 -16.92
CA TYR A 820 -41.17 16.63 -17.85
C TYR A 820 -40.28 15.40 -17.82
N SER A 821 -40.91 14.29 -18.13
CA SER A 821 -40.27 13.01 -18.36
C SER A 821 -40.63 12.58 -19.76
N VAL A 822 -39.70 11.87 -20.40
CA VAL A 822 -39.91 11.33 -21.74
C VAL A 822 -39.53 9.86 -21.69
N VAL A 823 -40.39 9.02 -22.24
CA VAL A 823 -40.04 7.63 -22.52
C VAL A 823 -40.15 7.38 -24.02
N ARG A 824 -39.13 6.72 -24.58
CA ARG A 824 -39.09 6.34 -25.98
C ARG A 824 -39.90 5.04 -26.17
N ILE A 825 -40.88 5.09 -27.07
CA ILE A 825 -41.66 3.95 -27.54
C ILE A 825 -41.26 3.66 -28.98
N VAL A 826 -40.69 2.49 -29.21
CA VAL A 826 -40.25 2.09 -30.55
C VAL A 826 -41.32 1.23 -31.19
N VAL A 827 -41.94 1.74 -32.25
CA VAL A 827 -42.94 1.01 -33.03
C VAL A 827 -42.30 0.61 -34.35
N THR A 828 -42.03 -0.68 -34.55
CA THR A 828 -41.36 -1.15 -35.76
C THR A 828 -42.34 -1.41 -36.88
N ALA A 829 -41.85 -1.26 -38.12
CA ALA A 829 -42.59 -1.60 -39.31
C ALA A 829 -42.71 -3.13 -39.46
N PRO A 830 -43.79 -3.63 -40.07
CA PRO A 830 -43.76 -5.00 -40.59
C PRO A 830 -42.56 -5.13 -41.55
N TYR A 831 -41.80 -6.22 -41.46
CA TYR A 831 -40.57 -6.43 -42.21
C TYR A 831 -40.86 -6.74 -43.70
N ASN A 832 -40.12 -6.13 -44.65
CA ASN A 832 -40.20 -6.39 -46.11
C ASN A 832 -38.99 -7.21 -46.60
N HIS A 833 -39.20 -8.23 -47.43
CA HIS A 833 -38.14 -9.02 -48.06
C HIS A 833 -37.75 -8.47 -49.43
N PRO A 834 -36.44 -8.40 -49.77
CA PRO A 834 -36.01 -7.88 -51.07
C PRO A 834 -36.28 -8.88 -52.22
N PRO A 835 -36.50 -8.40 -53.46
CA PRO A 835 -36.82 -9.25 -54.60
C PRO A 835 -35.59 -10.00 -55.12
N GLN A 836 -35.79 -11.17 -55.72
CA GLN A 836 -34.74 -11.90 -56.45
C GLN A 836 -34.85 -11.63 -57.95
N VAL A 837 -33.71 -11.45 -58.65
CA VAL A 837 -33.68 -11.10 -60.08
C VAL A 837 -32.69 -11.95 -60.88
N SER A 838 -33.06 -12.28 -62.12
CA SER A 838 -32.26 -12.99 -63.12
C SER A 838 -32.09 -12.17 -64.39
N VAL A 839 -30.99 -12.36 -65.11
CA VAL A 839 -30.62 -11.62 -66.32
C VAL A 839 -30.26 -12.57 -67.47
N GLN A 840 -30.66 -12.22 -68.69
CA GLN A 840 -30.24 -12.85 -69.94
C GLN A 840 -29.77 -11.78 -70.94
N ALA A 841 -28.77 -12.08 -71.75
CA ALA A 841 -28.23 -11.20 -72.79
C ALA A 841 -27.92 -11.98 -74.08
N ASN A 842 -28.15 -11.36 -75.25
CA ASN A 842 -27.86 -11.97 -76.55
C ASN A 842 -27.56 -10.91 -77.64
N PRO A 843 -26.42 -10.97 -78.37
CA PRO A 843 -25.27 -11.85 -78.15
C PRO A 843 -24.42 -11.44 -76.95
N THR A 844 -23.69 -12.37 -76.33
CA THR A 844 -22.75 -12.07 -75.23
C THR A 844 -21.34 -11.72 -75.71
N SER A 845 -21.05 -11.83 -77.01
CA SER A 845 -19.79 -11.38 -77.59
C SER A 845 -19.88 -11.07 -79.09
N GLY A 846 -19.03 -10.16 -79.59
CA GLY A 846 -18.93 -9.81 -81.01
C GLY A 846 -17.91 -8.70 -81.29
N GLN A 847 -17.94 -8.10 -82.49
CA GLN A 847 -17.08 -6.95 -82.84
C GLN A 847 -17.79 -5.63 -82.61
N ALA A 848 -17.02 -4.58 -82.27
CA ALA A 848 -17.50 -3.22 -82.18
C ALA A 848 -17.90 -2.66 -83.57
N PRO A 849 -19.03 -1.94 -83.71
CA PRO A 849 -20.08 -1.72 -82.71
C PRO A 849 -20.99 -2.96 -82.53
N LEU A 850 -21.22 -3.41 -81.29
CA LEU A 850 -22.00 -4.61 -80.95
C LEU A 850 -23.36 -4.27 -80.32
N PRO A 851 -24.49 -4.45 -81.03
CA PRO A 851 -25.83 -4.35 -80.44
C PRO A 851 -26.17 -5.63 -79.65
N VAL A 852 -26.62 -5.47 -78.40
CA VAL A 852 -27.02 -6.56 -77.49
C VAL A 852 -28.41 -6.30 -76.91
N LEU A 853 -29.26 -7.34 -76.90
CA LEU A 853 -30.55 -7.34 -76.23
C LEU A 853 -30.43 -7.95 -74.83
N PHE A 854 -30.93 -7.26 -73.81
CA PHE A 854 -30.97 -7.70 -72.42
C PHE A 854 -32.41 -7.88 -71.93
N GLN A 855 -32.63 -8.92 -71.13
CA GLN A 855 -33.92 -9.22 -70.50
C GLN A 855 -33.72 -9.61 -69.05
N ALA A 856 -34.55 -9.07 -68.14
CA ALA A 856 -34.57 -9.44 -66.73
C ALA A 856 -35.90 -10.05 -66.30
N THR A 857 -35.87 -10.91 -65.27
CA THR A 857 -37.06 -11.44 -64.59
C THR A 857 -36.84 -11.43 -63.09
N GLY A 858 -37.75 -10.82 -62.35
CA GLY A 858 -37.71 -10.72 -60.89
C GLY A 858 -38.97 -11.27 -60.21
N THR A 859 -38.80 -11.81 -59.01
CA THR A 859 -39.86 -12.35 -58.13
C THR A 859 -39.67 -11.85 -56.71
N ASP A 860 -40.77 -11.61 -56.01
CA ASP A 860 -40.78 -11.14 -54.64
C ASP A 860 -41.77 -11.96 -53.80
N THR A 861 -41.44 -12.23 -52.53
CA THR A 861 -42.18 -13.17 -51.66
C THR A 861 -43.31 -12.52 -50.88
N ASP A 862 -43.22 -11.23 -50.62
CA ASP A 862 -44.17 -10.41 -49.85
C ASP A 862 -44.63 -9.16 -50.61
N GLY A 863 -44.24 -9.04 -51.88
CA GLY A 863 -44.58 -7.94 -52.77
C GLY A 863 -44.55 -8.31 -54.25
N GLN A 864 -44.36 -7.30 -55.12
CA GLN A 864 -44.13 -7.47 -56.56
C GLN A 864 -43.02 -6.55 -57.07
N VAL A 865 -42.24 -7.02 -58.05
CA VAL A 865 -41.20 -6.20 -58.71
C VAL A 865 -41.83 -5.15 -59.64
N VAL A 866 -41.59 -3.87 -59.38
CA VAL A 866 -42.19 -2.75 -60.13
C VAL A 866 -41.23 -2.06 -61.11
N ARG A 867 -39.92 -2.27 -60.97
CA ARG A 867 -38.91 -1.55 -61.79
C ARG A 867 -37.63 -2.36 -62.01
N TYR A 868 -37.02 -2.18 -63.18
CA TYR A 868 -35.69 -2.70 -63.52
C TYR A 868 -34.79 -1.57 -64.05
N GLU A 869 -33.55 -1.51 -63.59
CA GLU A 869 -32.52 -0.55 -64.00
C GLU A 869 -31.25 -1.26 -64.43
N TRP A 870 -30.65 -0.82 -65.54
CA TRP A 870 -29.47 -1.44 -66.16
C TRP A 870 -28.28 -0.48 -66.18
N ASN A 871 -27.12 -0.95 -65.74
CA ASN A 871 -25.84 -0.30 -65.92
C ASN A 871 -24.95 -1.18 -66.82
N PHE A 872 -24.55 -0.68 -67.97
CA PHE A 872 -23.78 -1.44 -68.96
C PHE A 872 -22.27 -1.37 -68.76
N ALA A 873 -21.78 -0.59 -67.80
CA ALA A 873 -20.35 -0.44 -67.46
C ALA A 873 -19.45 0.07 -68.60
N ASP A 874 -20.01 0.70 -69.63
CA ASP A 874 -19.28 1.36 -70.72
C ASP A 874 -19.30 2.89 -70.62
N GLY A 875 -19.80 3.43 -69.50
CA GLY A 875 -19.96 4.86 -69.28
C GLY A 875 -21.28 5.44 -69.80
N SER A 876 -22.14 4.63 -70.42
CA SER A 876 -23.50 5.06 -70.80
C SER A 876 -24.40 5.30 -69.56
N PRO A 877 -25.40 6.19 -69.66
CA PRO A 877 -26.36 6.41 -68.58
C PRO A 877 -27.16 5.13 -68.24
N ILE A 878 -27.65 5.04 -67.00
CA ILE A 878 -28.53 3.94 -66.56
C ILE A 878 -29.82 3.93 -67.40
N VAL A 879 -30.20 2.75 -67.89
CA VAL A 879 -31.42 2.55 -68.69
C VAL A 879 -32.46 1.79 -67.88
N THR A 880 -33.74 2.15 -68.01
CA THR A 880 -34.83 1.47 -67.29
C THR A 880 -35.69 0.65 -68.24
N GLY A 881 -36.18 -0.51 -67.76
CA GLY A 881 -37.03 -1.41 -68.53
C GLY A 881 -36.69 -2.88 -68.30
N GLN A 882 -37.70 -3.76 -68.36
CA GLN A 882 -37.47 -5.20 -68.18
C GLN A 882 -36.71 -5.82 -69.37
N VAL A 883 -36.91 -5.26 -70.57
CA VAL A 883 -36.24 -5.65 -71.80
C VAL A 883 -35.64 -4.39 -72.43
N VAL A 884 -34.33 -4.37 -72.65
CA VAL A 884 -33.60 -3.19 -73.16
C VAL A 884 -32.57 -3.59 -74.20
N GLN A 885 -32.26 -2.70 -75.15
CA GLN A 885 -31.19 -2.87 -76.13
C GLN A 885 -30.09 -1.85 -75.86
N HIS A 886 -28.84 -2.28 -75.98
CA HIS A 886 -27.67 -1.43 -75.82
C HIS A 886 -26.60 -1.75 -76.87
N VAL A 887 -25.88 -0.74 -77.35
CA VAL A 887 -24.83 -0.91 -78.37
C VAL A 887 -23.49 -0.51 -77.78
N PHE A 888 -22.57 -1.47 -77.69
CA PHE A 888 -21.21 -1.22 -77.25
C PHE A 888 -20.35 -0.79 -78.45
N LEU A 889 -19.85 0.45 -78.41
CA LEU A 889 -19.12 1.06 -79.52
C LEU A 889 -17.63 0.75 -79.51
N ASP A 890 -17.06 0.49 -78.34
CA ASP A 890 -15.63 0.23 -78.17
C ASP A 890 -15.38 -1.24 -77.84
N PRO A 891 -14.24 -1.80 -78.29
CA PRO A 891 -13.77 -3.11 -77.85
C PRO A 891 -13.47 -3.11 -76.34
N GLY A 892 -13.95 -4.12 -75.63
CA GLY A 892 -13.83 -4.24 -74.18
C GLY A 892 -14.64 -5.40 -73.62
N VAL A 893 -14.45 -5.70 -72.34
CA VAL A 893 -15.30 -6.63 -71.58
C VAL A 893 -16.12 -5.81 -70.59
N TYR A 894 -17.43 -5.81 -70.77
CA TYR A 894 -18.37 -4.99 -70.02
C TYR A 894 -19.17 -5.83 -69.03
N ALA A 895 -19.10 -5.50 -67.74
CA ALA A 895 -19.84 -6.17 -66.67
C ALA A 895 -21.19 -5.48 -66.44
N VAL A 896 -22.22 -5.96 -67.15
CA VAL A 896 -23.57 -5.40 -67.11
C VAL A 896 -24.29 -5.84 -65.85
N GLN A 897 -24.93 -4.89 -65.13
CA GLN A 897 -25.70 -5.16 -63.92
C GLN A 897 -27.15 -4.69 -64.09
N VAL A 898 -28.10 -5.52 -63.65
CA VAL A 898 -29.51 -5.15 -63.47
C VAL A 898 -29.83 -5.02 -61.98
N THR A 899 -30.59 -3.99 -61.61
CA THR A 899 -31.21 -3.82 -60.29
C THR A 899 -32.74 -3.86 -60.45
N ALA A 900 -33.39 -4.82 -59.79
CA ALA A 900 -34.85 -4.89 -59.66
C ALA A 900 -35.28 -4.19 -58.36
N VAL A 901 -36.39 -3.47 -58.39
CA VAL A 901 -36.99 -2.79 -57.22
C VAL A 901 -38.42 -3.26 -57.04
N ASP A 902 -38.80 -3.63 -55.82
CA ASP A 902 -40.16 -4.04 -55.45
C ASP A 902 -41.10 -2.85 -55.15
N ASP A 903 -42.38 -3.14 -54.91
CA ASP A 903 -43.44 -2.18 -54.63
C ASP A 903 -43.33 -1.50 -53.26
N GLN A 904 -42.44 -1.99 -52.39
CA GLN A 904 -42.10 -1.43 -51.09
C GLN A 904 -40.69 -0.80 -51.06
N GLY A 905 -40.02 -0.74 -52.22
CA GLY A 905 -38.71 -0.12 -52.41
C GLY A 905 -37.49 -1.00 -52.11
N GLY A 906 -37.67 -2.28 -51.77
CA GLY A 906 -36.59 -3.25 -51.64
C GLY A 906 -35.91 -3.53 -52.98
N THR A 907 -34.62 -3.88 -52.97
CA THR A 907 -33.83 -4.05 -54.20
C THR A 907 -33.09 -5.37 -54.27
N GLY A 908 -33.11 -6.00 -55.45
CA GLY A 908 -32.34 -7.18 -55.81
C GLY A 908 -31.44 -6.90 -57.01
N LYS A 909 -30.24 -7.50 -57.07
CA LYS A 909 -29.27 -7.27 -58.15
C LYS A 909 -28.76 -8.55 -58.77
N ASN A 910 -28.48 -8.52 -60.08
CA ASN A 910 -27.79 -9.59 -60.80
C ASN A 910 -27.02 -9.01 -62.01
N GLY A 911 -26.10 -9.75 -62.63
CA GLY A 911 -25.29 -9.25 -63.74
C GLY A 911 -24.78 -10.31 -64.70
N THR A 912 -24.27 -9.86 -65.85
CA THR A 912 -23.68 -10.69 -66.91
C THR A 912 -22.54 -9.92 -67.61
N SER A 913 -21.61 -10.63 -68.25
CA SER A 913 -20.50 -9.99 -68.99
C SER A 913 -20.72 -10.03 -70.50
N ILE A 914 -20.35 -8.95 -71.21
CA ILE A 914 -20.37 -8.83 -72.67
C ILE A 914 -18.96 -8.55 -73.19
N THR A 915 -18.51 -9.30 -74.19
CA THR A 915 -17.16 -9.16 -74.78
C THR A 915 -17.21 -8.58 -76.19
N VAL A 916 -16.63 -7.40 -76.38
CA VAL A 916 -16.57 -6.67 -77.66
C VAL A 916 -15.13 -6.63 -78.16
N THR A 917 -14.91 -6.97 -79.42
CA THR A 917 -13.57 -7.09 -80.04
C THR A 917 -13.36 -6.06 -81.15
N VAL A 918 -12.09 -5.73 -81.45
CA VAL A 918 -11.71 -4.76 -82.50
C VAL A 918 -12.13 -5.22 -83.90
N PRO A 919 -12.55 -4.30 -84.80
CA PRO A 919 -12.65 -4.59 -86.24
C PRO A 919 -11.24 -4.86 -86.81
N SER A 920 -11.09 -5.94 -87.59
CA SER A 920 -9.78 -6.34 -88.12
C SER A 920 -9.30 -5.39 -89.23
N THR A 921 -8.25 -4.59 -88.99
CA THR A 921 -7.46 -3.93 -90.04
C THR A 921 -5.98 -4.25 -89.89
N THR A 922 -5.35 -4.64 -91.01
CA THR A 922 -4.01 -5.22 -91.12
C THR A 922 -2.90 -4.17 -90.97
N ALA A 923 -1.88 -4.52 -90.16
CA ALA A 923 -0.59 -3.85 -89.85
C ALA A 923 0.22 -3.38 -91.09
N ALA A 924 0.95 -2.24 -91.12
CA ALA A 924 2.07 -1.69 -90.32
C ALA A 924 3.48 -2.07 -90.84
N GLU A 925 4.40 -1.09 -90.92
CA GLU A 925 5.87 -1.10 -90.64
C GLU A 925 6.46 0.28 -91.07
N THR A 926 7.39 0.98 -90.40
CA THR A 926 8.56 0.62 -89.56
C THR A 926 8.92 1.69 -88.51
N ASP A 927 9.80 1.27 -87.58
CA ASP A 927 10.37 1.79 -86.31
C ASP A 927 11.54 2.84 -86.46
N PRO A 928 12.36 3.20 -85.43
CA PRO A 928 12.26 4.32 -84.45
C PRO A 928 13.42 5.36 -84.52
N GLU A 929 13.28 6.52 -83.83
CA GLU A 929 14.23 7.07 -82.82
C GLU A 929 13.92 8.53 -82.41
N ASP A 930 14.22 8.81 -81.13
CA ASP A 930 14.44 10.09 -80.45
C ASP A 930 13.35 11.17 -80.39
N LEU A 931 12.96 11.57 -79.16
CA LEU A 931 13.02 12.96 -78.64
C LEU A 931 12.32 13.09 -77.25
N LEU A 932 13.03 13.47 -76.17
CA LEU A 932 13.02 14.84 -75.61
C LEU A 932 13.66 14.95 -74.21
N ILE A 933 14.56 15.93 -74.13
CA ILE A 933 15.24 16.52 -72.98
C ILE A 933 14.39 17.66 -72.41
N GLY A 934 14.45 17.94 -71.10
CA GLY A 934 13.88 19.18 -70.54
C GLY A 934 13.98 19.34 -69.02
N SER A 935 15.18 19.66 -68.54
CA SER A 935 15.60 19.96 -67.15
C SER A 935 15.13 21.35 -66.63
N PRO A 936 15.63 21.89 -65.49
CA PRO A 936 15.40 21.53 -64.09
C PRO A 936 15.04 22.77 -63.21
N LEU A 937 14.67 22.58 -61.93
CA LEU A 937 15.00 23.54 -60.84
C LEU A 937 14.70 23.00 -59.43
N CYS A 938 15.60 23.37 -58.51
CA CYS A 938 15.52 23.43 -57.04
C CYS A 938 15.99 22.23 -56.19
N ALA A 939 17.23 22.33 -55.71
CA ALA A 939 17.63 22.22 -54.29
C ALA A 939 19.13 22.60 -54.17
N ALA A 940 19.47 23.83 -53.75
CA ALA A 940 19.80 24.24 -52.36
C ALA A 940 21.26 23.98 -51.96
N GLY A 941 21.97 25.02 -51.54
CA GLY A 941 23.33 24.99 -51.02
C GLY A 941 23.59 26.06 -49.94
N LEU A 942 24.76 25.95 -49.30
CA LEU A 942 25.38 26.72 -48.20
C LEU A 942 25.02 26.18 -46.79
N GLY A 943 25.92 25.89 -45.83
CA GLY A 943 27.38 26.02 -45.62
C GLY A 943 27.74 25.45 -44.22
N PRO A 944 29.02 25.35 -43.80
CA PRO A 944 29.61 24.07 -43.32
C PRO A 944 29.99 23.98 -41.83
N ALA A 945 30.10 22.76 -41.27
CA ALA A 945 31.22 22.27 -40.41
C ALA A 945 30.95 20.90 -39.72
N ILE A 946 31.87 19.94 -39.93
CA ILE A 946 32.54 19.03 -38.96
C ILE A 946 31.67 18.04 -38.14
N LEU A 947 31.65 16.73 -38.49
CA LEU A 947 32.42 15.58 -37.92
C LEU A 947 32.00 15.21 -36.47
N ALA A 948 31.69 14.00 -36.01
CA ALA A 948 31.64 12.62 -36.50
C ALA A 948 30.78 11.82 -35.48
N ALA A 949 30.09 10.76 -35.95
CA ALA A 949 29.37 9.82 -35.10
C ALA A 949 30.06 8.44 -35.09
N ALA A 950 30.23 7.94 -33.86
CA ALA A 950 30.12 6.57 -33.35
C ALA A 950 30.28 5.36 -34.32
N THR A 951 31.39 4.65 -34.08
CA THR A 951 31.54 3.19 -33.85
C THR A 951 30.77 2.17 -34.71
N GLY A 952 31.55 1.40 -35.49
CA GLY A 952 31.21 0.07 -35.98
C GLY A 952 31.83 -1.03 -35.11
N LEU A 953 31.02 -2.05 -34.83
CA LEU A 953 31.32 -3.24 -34.05
C LEU A 953 32.15 -4.28 -34.85
N LEU A 954 33.00 -5.00 -34.13
CA LEU A 954 33.44 -6.40 -34.34
C LEU A 954 34.32 -6.76 -35.56
N MET A 955 35.57 -7.21 -35.30
CA MET A 955 36.10 -8.53 -35.72
C MET A 955 37.61 -8.72 -35.42
N LEU A 956 37.94 -9.97 -35.05
CA LEU A 956 39.23 -10.67 -35.23
C LEU A 956 40.42 -10.48 -34.26
N ARG A 957 40.40 -11.34 -33.22
CA ARG A 957 41.40 -12.37 -32.83
C ARG A 957 42.83 -12.39 -33.45
N LEU A 958 43.79 -12.72 -32.55
CA LEU A 958 45.16 -13.31 -32.71
C LEU A 958 46.29 -12.28 -33.01
N VAL A 959 47.49 -12.24 -32.42
CA VAL A 959 48.26 -13.24 -31.64
C VAL A 959 49.54 -12.59 -31.02
N ARG A 960 49.86 -13.02 -29.78
CA ARG A 960 51.18 -13.29 -29.15
C ARG A 960 52.24 -12.19 -28.82
N ARG A 961 52.54 -12.20 -27.50
CA ARG A 961 53.81 -12.51 -26.79
C ARG A 961 54.99 -11.50 -26.75
N LYS A 962 55.33 -11.24 -25.47
CA LYS A 962 56.65 -11.26 -24.80
C LYS A 962 57.59 -10.06 -25.03
N ARG A 963 57.83 -9.32 -23.95
CA ARG A 963 58.90 -9.69 -23.02
C ARG A 963 58.43 -9.57 -21.57
#